data_AF-A0A9D7YKM7-F1
#
_entry.id   AF-A0A9D7YKM7-F1
#
_cell.length_a   1.000
_cell.length_b   1.000
_cell.length_c   1.000
_cell.angle_alpha   90.00
_cell.angle_beta   90.00
_cell.angle_gamma   90.00
#
_symmetry.space_group_name_H-M   'P 1'
#
loop_
_entity.id
_entity.type
_entity.pdbx_description
1 polymer ?
#
loop_
_entity_poly.entity_id
_entity_poly.type
_entity_poly.pdbx_seq_one_letter_code
_entity_poly.pdbx_strand_id
1 'polypeptide(L)'
;MSPTTLNRMIAIVAMVASLCVLWAAPSSAQMPTGKDHVTISPIPEISGKAGDTVSIVINVRFDKNYHSYGFTKSVGPDGLGPDASEIILSPKGTLRLVGKPQVIKGSKKKFDSTWGANIEEIWGKTEISIRLVFDKRLTKGEKAAKIMLGMQVCNEDGCLPFEEIPVPVEKITVTSEFVGDMSDTADVVQASSTETTSTSGTAKLKTAGAPAGSSEIENELKKGLLSFFFYAMLVGFAALLTPCVFPMIPITVSFFTKRHEKRSGKGIQESMLFGLGIISTFTVVGIIASLIFGGSAVQDLAANPWFNLCIGTLFVALAFNLFGAFEIQVPISLMNALNKKSQGDGSIAILLMGLTFSLTSFTCTVPFIGGLLGTAAEGGHLLYPIVGTLGFAIAFALPFVALSMFPSLLVRLPRAGGWMNNLKVVMGFLEIAAAIKFFSTAEFIFGLGLLPREVFLSIWAGVCILITLYLIGTFEMKLDSKLEKVSGLRAFFAVIFATFSVWFIIGANGKPLAADLEALLPPENYHQLLDVMNGNASSVVPTSGTSGAATSSHDSMKWYTNLDEAKKAAAQENKPIFIDFTGFSCVNCRLMEKEVFPKSDVQETFKKFILVQLYTDKKTEPYITNQNILKSYGTVANPLYVLLKSDGTFVAQSGYQTQYRSNSSLFVDFLKKAL
;
A
#
# COMPACT_ATOMS: atom_id res chain seq x y z
N MET A 1 -20.98 11.09 -41.78
CA MET A 1 -20.68 9.70 -41.39
C MET A 1 -21.89 8.84 -41.79
N SER A 2 -21.75 7.84 -42.67
CA SER A 2 -22.91 7.06 -43.12
C SER A 2 -23.42 6.15 -41.99
N PRO A 3 -24.74 5.90 -41.91
CA PRO A 3 -25.35 5.09 -40.84
C PRO A 3 -24.76 3.68 -40.76
N THR A 4 -24.23 3.17 -41.88
CA THR A 4 -23.51 1.89 -41.98
C THR A 4 -22.17 1.87 -41.24
N THR A 5 -21.44 2.98 -41.20
CA THR A 5 -20.14 3.08 -40.51
C THR A 5 -20.33 3.27 -39.01
N LEU A 6 -21.37 4.01 -38.61
CA LEU A 6 -21.77 4.16 -37.22
C LEU A 6 -22.23 2.82 -36.64
N ASN A 7 -23.07 2.05 -37.35
CA ASN A 7 -23.47 0.72 -36.90
C ASN A 7 -22.32 -0.28 -36.84
N ARG A 8 -21.34 -0.20 -37.76
CA ARG A 8 -20.14 -1.04 -37.70
C ARG A 8 -19.23 -0.67 -36.52
N MET A 9 -19.08 0.62 -36.20
CA MET A 9 -18.34 1.04 -35.01
C MET A 9 -19.06 0.65 -33.72
N ILE A 10 -20.37 0.83 -33.64
CA ILE A 10 -21.18 0.39 -32.49
C ILE A 10 -21.06 -1.12 -32.31
N ALA A 11 -21.12 -1.90 -33.41
CA ALA A 11 -20.96 -3.35 -33.35
C ALA A 11 -19.55 -3.77 -32.90
N ILE A 12 -18.49 -3.08 -33.35
CA ILE A 12 -17.12 -3.37 -32.92
C ILE A 12 -16.92 -2.96 -31.45
N VAL A 13 -17.42 -1.80 -31.04
CA VAL A 13 -17.36 -1.35 -29.64
C VAL A 13 -18.17 -2.28 -28.73
N ALA A 14 -19.35 -2.74 -29.16
CA ALA A 14 -20.15 -3.71 -28.41
C ALA A 14 -19.49 -5.10 -28.35
N MET A 15 -18.84 -5.54 -29.44
CA MET A 15 -18.12 -6.81 -29.48
C MET A 15 -16.87 -6.78 -28.58
N VAL A 16 -16.12 -5.67 -28.60
CA VAL A 16 -14.93 -5.48 -27.75
C VAL A 16 -15.34 -5.25 -26.29
N ALA A 17 -16.41 -4.50 -26.01
CA ALA A 17 -16.97 -4.36 -24.67
C ALA A 17 -17.45 -5.72 -24.12
N SER A 18 -18.06 -6.56 -24.97
CA SER A 18 -18.45 -7.93 -24.60
C SER A 18 -17.25 -8.82 -24.32
N LEU A 19 -16.17 -8.70 -25.11
CA LEU A 19 -14.89 -9.37 -24.83
C LEU A 19 -14.23 -8.88 -23.53
N CYS A 20 -14.33 -7.58 -23.22
CA CYS A 20 -13.81 -7.01 -21.97
C CYS A 20 -14.66 -7.41 -20.75
N VAL A 21 -15.98 -7.57 -20.90
CA VAL A 21 -16.85 -8.14 -19.86
C VAL A 21 -16.54 -9.63 -19.64
N LEU A 22 -16.17 -10.38 -20.69
CA LEU A 22 -15.64 -11.74 -20.58
C LEU A 22 -14.26 -11.80 -19.89
N TRP A 23 -13.44 -10.76 -20.03
CA TRP A 23 -12.17 -10.60 -19.30
C TRP A 23 -12.35 -10.12 -17.84
N ALA A 24 -13.43 -9.38 -17.56
CA ALA A 24 -13.81 -8.92 -16.23
C ALA A 24 -14.69 -9.93 -15.48
N ALA A 25 -15.06 -11.06 -16.11
CA ALA A 25 -15.49 -12.23 -15.36
C ALA A 25 -14.32 -12.60 -14.43
N PRO A 26 -14.58 -12.91 -13.15
CA PRO A 26 -13.53 -13.33 -12.24
C PRO A 26 -12.93 -14.60 -12.82
N SER A 27 -11.83 -14.45 -13.55
CA SER A 27 -10.93 -15.54 -13.84
C SER A 27 -10.36 -15.88 -12.48
N SER A 28 -10.99 -16.81 -11.80
CA SER A 28 -10.40 -17.57 -10.72
C SER A 28 -9.24 -18.36 -11.33
N ALA A 29 -8.17 -17.67 -11.69
CA ALA A 29 -6.86 -18.27 -11.71
C ALA A 29 -6.54 -18.59 -10.25
N GLN A 30 -7.08 -19.72 -9.76
CA GLN A 30 -6.54 -20.34 -8.56
C GLN A 30 -5.06 -20.56 -8.87
N MET A 31 -4.20 -19.81 -8.19
CA MET A 31 -2.78 -20.14 -8.16
C MET A 31 -2.68 -21.63 -7.79
N PRO A 32 -1.84 -22.42 -8.47
CA PRO A 32 -1.67 -23.82 -8.12
C PRO A 32 -1.32 -23.92 -6.63
N THR A 33 -2.14 -24.64 -5.87
CA THR A 33 -1.98 -24.78 -4.42
C THR A 33 -1.15 -26.02 -4.11
N GLY A 34 -0.33 -25.97 -3.05
CA GLY A 34 0.50 -27.11 -2.65
C GLY A 34 -0.35 -28.33 -2.26
N LYS A 35 -1.57 -28.07 -1.75
CA LYS A 35 -2.56 -29.09 -1.39
C LYS A 35 -2.96 -30.02 -2.55
N ASP A 36 -2.99 -29.54 -3.79
CA ASP A 36 -3.40 -30.37 -4.94
C ASP A 36 -2.38 -31.47 -5.27
N HIS A 37 -1.15 -31.34 -4.78
CA HIS A 37 -0.03 -32.24 -5.05
C HIS A 37 0.33 -33.15 -3.86
N VAL A 38 -0.48 -33.10 -2.79
CA VAL A 38 -0.23 -33.85 -1.54
C VAL A 38 -1.51 -34.54 -1.08
N THR A 39 -1.47 -35.86 -0.99
CA THR A 39 -2.56 -36.67 -0.43
C THR A 39 -2.19 -37.20 0.96
N ILE A 40 -3.02 -36.91 1.96
CA ILE A 40 -2.85 -37.41 3.34
C ILE A 40 -3.89 -38.50 3.61
N SER A 41 -3.46 -39.64 4.14
CA SER A 41 -4.38 -40.75 4.46
C SER A 41 -5.19 -40.45 5.73
N PRO A 42 -6.49 -40.84 5.79
CA PRO A 42 -7.31 -40.63 6.98
C PRO A 42 -6.86 -41.47 8.16
N ILE A 43 -7.05 -40.92 9.37
CA ILE A 43 -6.76 -41.56 10.65
C ILE A 43 -8.09 -41.92 11.32
N PRO A 44 -8.36 -43.22 11.57
CA PRO A 44 -9.70 -43.71 11.92
C PRO A 44 -10.15 -43.37 13.35
N GLU A 45 -9.28 -43.42 14.37
CA GLU A 45 -9.64 -42.95 15.71
C GLU A 45 -8.38 -42.64 16.52
N ILE A 46 -8.42 -41.56 17.30
CA ILE A 46 -7.41 -41.22 18.31
C ILE A 46 -8.11 -41.24 19.67
N SER A 47 -7.80 -42.25 20.50
CA SER A 47 -8.37 -42.38 21.85
C SER A 47 -7.28 -42.40 22.93
N GLY A 48 -7.57 -41.78 24.08
CA GLY A 48 -6.63 -41.71 25.21
C GLY A 48 -7.27 -41.08 26.45
N LYS A 49 -6.64 -41.23 27.62
CA LYS A 49 -7.08 -40.54 28.85
C LYS A 49 -6.53 -39.12 28.89
N ALA A 50 -7.17 -38.24 29.66
CA ALA A 50 -6.63 -36.91 29.91
C ALA A 50 -5.23 -37.02 30.55
N GLY A 51 -4.22 -36.42 29.92
CA GLY A 51 -2.81 -36.53 30.32
C GLY A 51 -2.00 -37.67 29.67
N ASP A 52 -2.64 -38.61 28.96
CA ASP A 52 -1.93 -39.70 28.27
C ASP A 52 -1.18 -39.19 27.03
N THR A 53 -0.07 -39.87 26.71
CA THR A 53 0.70 -39.67 25.47
C THR A 53 0.35 -40.75 24.45
N VAL A 54 -0.10 -40.37 23.26
CA VAL A 54 -0.40 -41.27 22.14
C VAL A 54 0.54 -40.97 20.98
N SER A 55 1.08 -42.01 20.35
CA SER A 55 1.90 -41.88 19.14
C SER A 55 1.04 -42.16 17.90
N ILE A 56 1.09 -41.26 16.93
CA ILE A 56 0.31 -41.33 15.69
C ILE A 56 1.26 -41.28 14.50
N VAL A 57 0.94 -42.02 13.43
CA VAL A 57 1.68 -42.00 12.16
C VAL A 57 0.80 -41.37 11.09
N ILE A 58 1.25 -40.25 10.53
CA ILE A 58 0.62 -39.56 9.41
C ILE A 58 1.26 -40.08 8.12
N ASN A 59 0.43 -40.66 7.24
CA ASN A 59 0.87 -41.13 5.93
C ASN A 59 0.61 -40.04 4.88
N VAL A 60 1.69 -39.49 4.31
CA VAL A 60 1.66 -38.43 3.30
C VAL A 60 2.16 -39.00 1.97
N ARG A 61 1.50 -38.66 0.88
CA ARG A 61 1.91 -39.03 -0.47
C ARG A 61 2.02 -37.79 -1.35
N PHE A 62 3.21 -37.53 -1.86
CA PHE A 62 3.50 -36.49 -2.84
C PHE A 62 3.34 -37.02 -4.27
N ASP A 63 2.90 -36.14 -5.17
CA ASP A 63 2.88 -36.39 -6.62
C ASP A 63 4.30 -36.51 -7.19
N LYS A 64 4.40 -37.07 -8.40
CA LYS A 64 5.68 -37.28 -9.07
C LYS A 64 6.38 -35.93 -9.30
N ASN A 65 7.64 -35.84 -8.89
CA ASN A 65 8.51 -34.64 -8.96
C ASN A 65 8.21 -33.54 -7.92
N TYR A 66 7.32 -33.78 -6.96
CA TYR A 66 7.10 -32.87 -5.83
C TYR A 66 7.72 -33.41 -4.55
N HIS A 67 8.24 -32.49 -3.74
CA HIS A 67 8.82 -32.77 -2.44
C HIS A 67 8.50 -31.65 -1.45
N SER A 68 8.79 -31.88 -0.18
CA SER A 68 8.71 -30.86 0.86
C SER A 68 9.94 -30.95 1.77
N TYR A 69 10.26 -29.87 2.46
CA TYR A 69 11.32 -29.87 3.46
C TYR A 69 10.88 -30.50 4.78
N GLY A 70 11.80 -31.12 5.50
CA GLY A 70 11.57 -31.81 6.76
C GLY A 70 11.23 -30.89 7.92
N PHE A 71 11.07 -31.47 9.12
CA PHE A 71 10.71 -30.76 10.36
C PHE A 71 11.90 -30.11 11.07
N THR A 72 13.11 -30.22 10.50
CA THR A 72 14.34 -29.66 11.07
C THR A 72 14.71 -28.41 10.29
N LYS A 73 14.82 -27.28 10.99
CA LYS A 73 15.31 -26.03 10.41
C LYS A 73 16.79 -26.16 10.09
N SER A 74 17.13 -26.22 8.81
CA SER A 74 18.50 -26.14 8.29
C SER A 74 18.74 -24.75 7.74
N VAL A 75 19.84 -24.12 8.16
CA VAL A 75 20.19 -22.74 7.77
C VAL A 75 21.57 -22.74 7.14
N GLY A 76 21.73 -22.04 6.02
CA GLY A 76 23.00 -21.85 5.33
C GLY A 76 23.92 -20.83 6.01
N PRO A 77 25.14 -20.64 5.48
CA PRO A 77 26.12 -19.67 6.00
C PRO A 77 25.57 -18.23 6.04
N ASP A 78 24.66 -17.90 5.12
CA ASP A 78 24.06 -16.57 4.97
C ASP A 78 22.87 -16.33 5.91
N GLY A 79 22.55 -17.28 6.80
CA GLY A 79 21.43 -17.17 7.75
C GLY A 79 20.05 -17.46 7.13
N LEU A 80 20.00 -17.87 5.86
CA LEU A 80 18.78 -18.23 5.12
C LEU A 80 18.67 -19.75 4.95
N GLY A 81 17.44 -20.27 4.93
CA GLY A 81 17.14 -21.68 4.76
C GLY A 81 15.67 -21.91 4.42
N PRO A 82 15.29 -23.11 3.96
CA PRO A 82 13.92 -23.41 3.59
C PRO A 82 12.97 -23.39 4.80
N ASP A 83 11.69 -23.11 4.56
CA ASP A 83 10.66 -23.19 5.58
C ASP A 83 10.45 -24.66 5.99
N ALA A 84 10.74 -24.97 7.26
CA ALA A 84 10.59 -26.32 7.78
C ALA A 84 9.11 -26.70 7.91
N SER A 85 8.78 -27.97 7.68
CA SER A 85 7.42 -28.47 7.93
C SER A 85 7.07 -28.38 9.41
N GLU A 86 5.81 -28.11 9.74
CA GLU A 86 5.31 -27.98 11.11
C GLU A 86 3.96 -28.71 11.32
N ILE A 87 3.71 -29.13 12.55
CA ILE A 87 2.41 -29.71 12.95
C ILE A 87 1.66 -28.67 13.78
N ILE A 88 0.50 -28.25 13.28
CA ILE A 88 -0.35 -27.24 13.89
C ILE A 88 -1.61 -27.93 14.44
N LEU A 89 -1.92 -27.69 15.72
CA LEU A 89 -3.05 -28.28 16.41
C LEU A 89 -4.09 -27.20 16.74
N SER A 90 -5.36 -27.44 16.42
CA SER A 90 -6.46 -26.50 16.68
C SER A 90 -7.69 -27.22 17.27
N PRO A 91 -8.29 -26.76 18.39
CA PRO A 91 -7.90 -25.60 19.21
C PRO A 91 -6.72 -25.89 20.16
N LYS A 92 -5.93 -24.86 20.47
CA LYS A 92 -4.82 -24.95 21.44
C LYS A 92 -5.39 -25.23 22.84
N GLY A 93 -5.16 -26.45 23.35
CA GLY A 93 -5.68 -26.90 24.65
C GLY A 93 -6.39 -28.25 24.65
N THR A 94 -6.60 -28.88 23.48
CA THR A 94 -7.10 -30.26 23.40
C THR A 94 -5.96 -31.27 23.27
N LEU A 95 -5.04 -31.03 22.33
CA LEU A 95 -3.86 -31.86 22.10
C LEU A 95 -2.61 -31.00 22.16
N ARG A 96 -1.52 -31.55 22.70
CA ARG A 96 -0.19 -30.92 22.73
C ARG A 96 0.83 -31.84 22.08
N LEU A 97 1.64 -31.31 21.17
CA LEU A 97 2.76 -32.04 20.58
C LEU A 97 3.87 -32.20 21.63
N VAL A 98 4.39 -33.42 21.80
CA VAL A 98 5.51 -33.72 22.69
C VAL A 98 6.68 -34.27 21.89
N GLY A 99 7.79 -33.55 21.89
CA GLY A 99 8.96 -33.86 21.07
C GLY A 99 8.83 -33.34 19.63
N LYS A 100 9.89 -33.55 18.83
CA LYS A 100 9.93 -33.15 17.42
C LYS A 100 9.31 -34.26 16.55
N PRO A 101 8.48 -33.93 15.55
CA PRO A 101 8.00 -34.89 14.56
C PRO A 101 9.19 -35.60 13.90
N GLN A 102 9.05 -36.91 13.67
CA GLN A 102 10.10 -37.73 13.07
C GLN A 102 9.59 -38.32 11.76
N VAL A 103 10.38 -38.22 10.70
CA VAL A 103 10.08 -38.91 9.44
C VAL A 103 10.61 -40.33 9.53
N ILE A 104 9.72 -41.32 9.63
CA ILE A 104 10.07 -42.74 9.77
C ILE A 104 10.59 -43.28 8.42
N LYS A 105 9.97 -42.84 7.32
CA LYS A 105 10.23 -43.36 5.98
C LYS A 105 9.99 -42.27 4.93
N GLY A 106 10.80 -42.27 3.88
CA GLY A 106 10.64 -41.35 2.75
C GLY A 106 11.37 -40.02 2.89
N SER A 107 12.33 -39.89 3.81
CA SER A 107 13.26 -38.74 3.84
C SER A 107 14.59 -39.05 3.15
N LYS A 108 15.17 -38.03 2.52
CA LYS A 108 16.52 -38.03 1.96
C LYS A 108 17.26 -36.81 2.49
N LYS A 109 18.41 -37.03 3.12
CA LYS A 109 19.29 -35.93 3.52
C LYS A 109 20.26 -35.65 2.37
N LYS A 110 20.21 -34.46 1.81
CA LYS A 110 21.07 -34.04 0.70
C LYS A 110 21.58 -32.62 0.97
N PHE A 111 22.78 -32.34 0.50
CA PHE A 111 23.26 -30.97 0.43
C PHE A 111 22.54 -30.23 -0.70
N ASP A 112 21.84 -29.15 -0.36
CA ASP A 112 21.15 -28.30 -1.32
C ASP A 112 22.05 -27.09 -1.65
N SER A 113 22.40 -26.97 -2.93
CA SER A 113 23.24 -25.89 -3.45
C SER A 113 22.57 -24.51 -3.38
N THR A 114 21.24 -24.46 -3.34
CA THR A 114 20.44 -23.23 -3.23
C THR A 114 20.56 -22.62 -1.84
N TRP A 115 20.56 -23.47 -0.81
CA TRP A 115 20.59 -23.04 0.59
C TRP A 115 21.97 -23.16 1.24
N GLY A 116 22.93 -23.81 0.57
CA GLY A 116 24.28 -24.03 1.11
C GLY A 116 24.29 -24.88 2.39
N ALA A 117 23.28 -25.73 2.59
CA ALA A 117 23.08 -26.49 3.82
C ALA A 117 22.67 -27.95 3.54
N ASN A 118 22.97 -28.84 4.50
CA ASN A 118 22.42 -30.18 4.51
C ASN A 118 20.95 -30.12 4.96
N ILE A 119 20.04 -30.38 4.05
CA ILE A 119 18.61 -30.35 4.30
C ILE A 119 18.03 -31.76 4.24
N GLU A 120 16.95 -31.96 4.99
CA GLU A 120 16.14 -33.18 4.92
C GLU A 120 14.95 -32.91 3.99
N GLU A 121 14.90 -33.60 2.86
CA GLU A 121 13.79 -33.53 1.93
C GLU A 121 12.89 -34.77 2.08
N ILE A 122 11.59 -34.56 1.98
CA ILE A 122 10.56 -35.57 2.09
C ILE A 122 9.96 -35.81 0.71
N TRP A 123 10.02 -37.06 0.23
CA TRP A 123 9.62 -37.43 -1.13
C TRP A 123 8.63 -38.61 -1.15
N GLY A 124 7.72 -38.58 -2.12
CA GLY A 124 6.90 -39.74 -2.48
C GLY A 124 5.99 -40.19 -1.33
N LYS A 125 6.11 -41.45 -0.89
CA LYS A 125 5.34 -41.98 0.25
C LYS A 125 6.13 -41.79 1.53
N THR A 126 5.60 -40.98 2.43
CA THR A 126 6.25 -40.60 3.68
C THR A 126 5.40 -40.96 4.88
N GLU A 127 6.05 -41.51 5.89
CA GLU A 127 5.44 -41.82 7.19
C GLU A 127 6.02 -40.88 8.24
N ILE A 128 5.17 -40.07 8.89
CA ILE A 128 5.56 -39.06 9.87
C ILE A 128 5.03 -39.49 11.24
N SER A 129 5.91 -39.74 12.19
CA SER A 129 5.55 -40.04 13.59
C SER A 129 5.42 -38.75 14.39
N ILE A 130 4.30 -38.58 15.07
CA ILE A 130 4.06 -37.52 16.04
C ILE A 130 3.62 -38.14 17.37
N ARG A 131 3.99 -37.51 18.49
CA ARG A 131 3.50 -37.87 19.82
C ARG A 131 2.62 -36.74 20.35
N LEU A 132 1.37 -37.05 20.67
CA LEU A 132 0.38 -36.11 21.16
C LEU A 132 0.02 -36.44 22.61
N VAL A 133 -0.13 -35.41 23.42
CA VAL A 133 -0.64 -35.51 24.80
C VAL A 133 -1.99 -34.85 24.89
N PHE A 134 -2.95 -35.56 25.48
CA PHE A 134 -4.26 -34.99 25.84
C PHE A 134 -4.12 -34.03 27.02
N ASP A 135 -4.72 -32.84 26.95
CA ASP A 135 -4.66 -31.91 28.08
C ASP A 135 -5.34 -32.50 29.33
N LYS A 136 -4.75 -32.25 30.51
CA LYS A 136 -5.22 -32.79 31.80
C LYS A 136 -6.61 -32.28 32.18
N ARG A 137 -7.05 -31.16 31.60
CA ARG A 137 -8.34 -30.49 31.89
C ARG A 137 -9.51 -31.00 31.04
N LEU A 138 -9.30 -32.04 30.23
CA LEU A 138 -10.33 -32.57 29.35
C LEU A 138 -11.30 -33.48 30.10
N THR A 139 -12.59 -33.17 29.97
CA THR A 139 -13.70 -34.03 30.42
C THR A 139 -13.93 -35.19 29.45
N LYS A 140 -14.49 -36.28 29.95
CA LYS A 140 -14.82 -37.48 29.16
C LYS A 140 -15.76 -37.14 27.99
N GLY A 141 -15.50 -37.69 26.80
CA GLY A 141 -16.36 -37.53 25.61
C GLY A 141 -15.59 -37.26 24.32
N GLU A 142 -16.33 -37.16 23.21
CA GLU A 142 -15.79 -36.77 21.91
C GLU A 142 -15.36 -35.29 21.94
N LYS A 143 -14.17 -34.98 21.43
CA LYS A 143 -13.64 -33.60 21.38
C LYS A 143 -13.35 -33.21 19.93
N ALA A 144 -13.74 -31.99 19.56
CA ALA A 144 -13.38 -31.41 18.27
C ALA A 144 -11.94 -30.91 18.29
N ALA A 145 -11.03 -31.66 17.68
CA ALA A 145 -9.66 -31.21 17.42
C ALA A 145 -9.25 -31.52 15.97
N LYS A 146 -8.50 -30.60 15.37
CA LYS A 146 -7.96 -30.69 14.01
C LYS A 146 -6.45 -30.73 14.10
N ILE A 147 -5.86 -31.64 13.33
CA ILE A 147 -4.41 -31.72 13.10
C ILE A 147 -4.17 -31.16 11.71
N MET A 148 -3.35 -30.12 11.60
CA MET A 148 -2.95 -29.49 10.35
C MET A 148 -1.45 -29.73 10.15
N LEU A 149 -1.06 -30.07 8.93
CA LEU A 149 0.33 -30.25 8.53
C LEU A 149 0.73 -29.07 7.65
N GLY A 150 1.52 -28.16 8.21
CA GLY A 150 2.06 -27.00 7.49
C GLY A 150 3.32 -27.39 6.75
N MET A 151 3.36 -27.18 5.43
CA MET A 151 4.52 -27.53 4.62
C MET A 151 4.65 -26.66 3.37
N GLN A 152 5.88 -26.56 2.85
CA GLN A 152 6.16 -25.91 1.58
C GLN A 152 6.41 -26.96 0.50
N VAL A 153 5.54 -27.01 -0.51
CA VAL A 153 5.63 -28.00 -1.59
C VAL A 153 6.45 -27.43 -2.74
N CYS A 154 7.54 -28.10 -3.10
CA CYS A 154 8.51 -27.66 -4.11
C CYS A 154 8.66 -28.67 -5.25
N ASN A 155 8.97 -28.16 -6.44
CA ASN A 155 9.38 -28.93 -7.62
C ASN A 155 10.73 -28.42 -8.16
N GLU A 156 11.15 -28.87 -9.36
CA GLU A 156 12.41 -28.45 -9.98
C GLU A 156 12.42 -26.98 -10.44
N ASP A 157 11.25 -26.36 -10.66
CA ASP A 157 11.10 -25.00 -11.18
C ASP A 157 10.92 -23.93 -10.06
N GLY A 158 10.61 -24.37 -8.83
CA GLY A 158 10.45 -23.48 -7.69
C GLY A 158 9.60 -24.07 -6.55
N CYS A 159 9.38 -23.27 -5.52
CA CYS A 159 8.55 -23.65 -4.37
C CYS A 159 7.22 -22.89 -4.38
N LEU A 160 6.12 -23.61 -4.09
CA LEU A 160 4.82 -23.02 -3.85
C LEU A 160 4.79 -22.35 -2.45
N PRO A 161 3.85 -21.42 -2.19
CA PRO A 161 3.70 -20.82 -0.86
C PRO A 161 3.45 -21.87 0.23
N PHE A 162 3.88 -21.57 1.46
CA PHE A 162 3.63 -22.43 2.62
C PHE A 162 2.12 -22.56 2.89
N GLU A 163 1.63 -23.79 3.02
CA GLU A 163 0.20 -24.07 3.16
C GLU A 163 -0.07 -25.04 4.32
N GLU A 164 -1.19 -24.83 5.04
CA GLU A 164 -1.64 -25.71 6.12
C GLU A 164 -2.64 -26.74 5.59
N ILE A 165 -2.21 -27.99 5.46
CA ILE A 165 -3.04 -29.07 4.91
C ILE A 165 -3.72 -29.83 6.06
N PRO A 166 -5.07 -29.90 6.12
CA PRO A 166 -5.78 -30.62 7.18
C PRO A 166 -5.55 -32.13 7.06
N VAL A 167 -5.17 -32.76 8.16
CA VAL A 167 -5.11 -34.22 8.30
C VAL A 167 -6.52 -34.73 8.61
N PRO A 168 -7.11 -35.60 7.79
CA PRO A 168 -8.44 -36.14 8.04
C PRO A 168 -8.39 -37.09 9.25
N VAL A 169 -9.02 -36.69 10.35
CA VAL A 169 -9.19 -37.51 11.56
C VAL A 169 -10.67 -37.75 11.76
N GLU A 170 -11.11 -39.01 11.82
CA GLU A 170 -12.54 -39.34 11.92
C GLU A 170 -13.09 -39.04 13.32
N LYS A 171 -12.38 -39.42 14.40
CA LYS A 171 -12.80 -39.18 15.79
C LYS A 171 -11.63 -39.00 16.77
N ILE A 172 -11.84 -38.14 17.76
CA ILE A 172 -10.94 -37.95 18.91
C ILE A 172 -11.74 -38.13 20.20
N THR A 173 -11.45 -39.20 20.94
CA THR A 173 -12.27 -39.65 22.08
C THR A 173 -11.45 -39.64 23.37
N VAL A 174 -11.89 -38.90 24.39
CA VAL A 174 -11.30 -38.94 25.74
C VAL A 174 -11.99 -40.04 26.57
N THR A 175 -11.25 -41.09 26.91
CA THR A 175 -11.81 -42.32 27.53
C THR A 175 -12.02 -42.19 29.05
N SER A 176 -11.23 -41.37 29.75
CA SER A 176 -11.42 -41.04 31.16
C SER A 176 -10.85 -39.67 31.55
N GLU A 177 -11.42 -39.07 32.60
CA GLU A 177 -10.89 -37.86 33.25
C GLU A 177 -9.62 -38.17 34.04
N PHE A 178 -8.79 -37.14 34.25
CA PHE A 178 -7.56 -37.27 35.05
C PHE A 178 -7.92 -37.37 36.53
N VAL A 179 -7.64 -38.52 37.15
CA VAL A 179 -7.72 -38.73 38.61
C VAL A 179 -6.29 -38.96 39.10
N GLY A 180 -5.69 -37.93 39.72
CA GLY A 180 -4.32 -37.98 40.21
C GLY A 180 -3.96 -36.79 41.09
N ASP A 181 -3.44 -37.12 42.28
CA ASP A 181 -3.30 -36.36 43.52
C ASP A 181 -2.50 -35.03 43.47
N MET A 182 -2.87 -34.11 44.36
CA MET A 182 -2.07 -32.93 44.76
C MET A 182 -1.08 -33.35 45.85
N SER A 183 0.21 -33.43 45.55
CA SER A 183 1.28 -33.22 46.54
C SER A 183 2.64 -32.94 45.89
N ASP A 184 3.09 -31.71 46.11
CA ASP A 184 4.44 -31.24 46.44
C ASP A 184 5.73 -31.50 45.62
N THR A 185 6.47 -30.38 45.56
CA THR A 185 7.94 -30.18 45.62
C THR A 185 8.84 -30.31 44.38
N ALA A 186 9.39 -29.15 44.01
CA ALA A 186 10.81 -28.81 43.76
C ALA A 186 11.79 -29.91 43.31
N ASP A 187 12.46 -29.71 42.16
CA ASP A 187 13.83 -29.13 42.12
C ASP A 187 14.42 -28.95 40.70
N VAL A 188 15.01 -27.77 40.50
CA VAL A 188 16.32 -27.47 39.89
C VAL A 188 16.71 -28.13 38.54
N VAL A 189 16.91 -27.29 37.51
CA VAL A 189 18.27 -26.96 37.00
C VAL A 189 18.29 -25.51 36.52
N GLN A 190 19.11 -24.73 37.21
CA GLN A 190 19.57 -23.40 36.90
C GLN A 190 20.91 -23.52 36.13
N ALA A 191 21.10 -22.73 35.09
CA ALA A 191 22.43 -22.30 34.67
C ALA A 191 22.35 -20.80 34.37
N SER A 192 22.92 -20.03 35.28
CA SER A 192 23.13 -18.59 35.22
C SER A 192 24.56 -18.31 34.76
N SER A 193 24.73 -17.28 33.94
CA SER A 193 25.82 -16.31 34.11
C SER A 193 25.42 -14.96 33.48
N THR A 194 24.97 -14.07 34.36
CA THR A 194 25.30 -12.64 34.55
C THR A 194 26.50 -12.14 33.68
N GLU A 195 26.55 -10.92 33.13
CA GLU A 195 26.51 -9.64 33.84
C GLU A 195 26.41 -8.41 32.89
N THR A 196 25.45 -7.52 33.19
CA THR A 196 25.48 -6.04 33.22
C THR A 196 26.05 -5.22 32.05
N THR A 197 25.24 -4.29 31.50
CA THR A 197 25.41 -2.83 31.66
C THR A 197 24.18 -2.07 31.13
N SER A 198 23.62 -1.22 31.99
CA SER A 198 22.55 -0.27 31.71
C SER A 198 22.89 0.72 30.59
N THR A 199 21.98 0.95 29.65
CA THR A 199 21.84 2.27 29.01
C THR A 199 20.40 2.48 28.57
N SER A 200 19.77 3.52 29.12
CA SER A 200 18.57 4.15 28.59
C SER A 200 18.77 4.45 27.09
N GLY A 201 17.92 3.87 26.25
CA GLY A 201 17.89 4.11 24.82
C GLY A 201 16.45 4.23 24.36
N THR A 202 15.98 5.46 24.24
CA THR A 202 14.71 5.88 23.65
C THR A 202 14.53 5.23 22.28
N ALA A 203 13.69 4.21 22.19
CA ALA A 203 13.35 3.55 20.93
C ALA A 203 12.40 4.47 20.13
N LYS A 204 12.96 5.28 19.23
CA LYS A 204 12.20 6.02 18.20
C LYS A 204 11.64 5.02 17.19
N LEU A 205 10.31 5.00 17.07
CA LEU A 205 9.59 4.16 16.11
C LEU A 205 9.05 5.00 14.94
N LYS A 206 9.48 4.60 13.74
CA LYS A 206 8.86 4.60 12.40
C LYS A 206 7.61 5.47 12.15
N THR A 207 7.64 6.24 11.06
CA THR A 207 6.69 7.26 10.60
C THR A 207 6.23 6.91 9.18
N ALA A 208 5.09 6.23 9.04
CA ALA A 208 4.54 5.79 7.77
C ALA A 208 3.45 6.75 7.22
N GLY A 209 3.61 7.21 5.98
CA GLY A 209 2.60 8.00 5.26
C GLY A 209 2.91 8.24 3.78
N ALA A 210 2.75 7.24 2.91
CA ALA A 210 2.45 7.36 1.47
C ALA A 210 2.21 5.98 0.82
N PRO A 211 1.41 5.87 -0.27
CA PRO A 211 0.91 4.60 -0.79
C PRO A 211 1.87 3.91 -1.79
N ALA A 212 1.63 2.61 -1.98
CA ALA A 212 2.17 1.72 -3.02
C ALA A 212 3.71 1.72 -3.16
N GLY A 213 4.40 1.06 -2.22
CA GLY A 213 5.85 0.79 -2.33
C GLY A 213 6.59 0.64 -1.01
N SER A 214 5.94 0.81 0.14
CA SER A 214 6.64 0.87 1.44
C SER A 214 7.41 -0.41 1.82
N SER A 215 6.98 -1.60 1.37
CA SER A 215 7.73 -2.85 1.57
C SER A 215 9.03 -2.88 0.76
N GLU A 216 8.99 -2.37 -0.47
CA GLU A 216 10.17 -2.24 -1.33
C GLU A 216 11.10 -1.20 -0.70
N ILE A 217 10.59 -0.01 -0.37
CA ILE A 217 11.40 1.09 0.16
C ILE A 217 12.09 0.71 1.47
N GLU A 218 11.42 0.00 2.37
CA GLU A 218 12.00 -0.44 3.65
C GLU A 218 13.03 -1.58 3.47
N ASN A 219 12.84 -2.45 2.47
CA ASN A 219 13.83 -3.45 2.07
C ASN A 219 15.05 -2.79 1.38
N GLU A 220 14.82 -1.76 0.57
CA GLU A 220 15.87 -1.00 -0.13
C GLU A 220 16.66 -0.10 0.84
N LEU A 221 16.03 0.41 1.90
CA LEU A 221 16.71 1.12 2.99
C LEU A 221 17.68 0.21 3.76
N LYS A 222 17.32 -1.08 3.91
CA LYS A 222 18.16 -2.11 4.55
C LYS A 222 19.29 -2.63 3.64
N LYS A 223 19.12 -2.57 2.31
CA LYS A 223 20.13 -2.99 1.32
C LYS A 223 21.19 -1.92 1.02
N GLY A 224 21.03 -0.69 1.53
CA GLY A 224 22.05 0.36 1.51
C GLY A 224 21.74 1.55 0.57
N LEU A 225 22.53 2.62 0.70
CA LEU A 225 22.31 3.94 0.08
C LEU A 225 22.21 3.89 -1.47
N LEU A 226 22.90 2.95 -2.10
CA LEU A 226 22.92 2.76 -3.55
C LEU A 226 21.59 2.17 -4.08
N SER A 227 21.03 1.20 -3.36
CA SER A 227 19.74 0.57 -3.68
C SER A 227 18.61 1.60 -3.63
N PHE A 228 18.60 2.39 -2.55
CA PHE A 228 17.68 3.50 -2.39
C PHE A 228 17.80 4.56 -3.50
N PHE A 229 19.02 4.86 -3.98
CA PHE A 229 19.23 5.78 -5.10
C PHE A 229 18.61 5.29 -6.41
N PHE A 230 18.79 4.01 -6.76
CA PHE A 230 18.16 3.44 -7.96
C PHE A 230 16.63 3.38 -7.84
N TYR A 231 16.10 3.12 -6.64
CA TYR A 231 14.67 3.20 -6.41
C TYR A 231 14.14 4.64 -6.59
N ALA A 232 14.80 5.63 -6.00
CA ALA A 232 14.47 7.04 -6.20
C ALA A 232 14.51 7.45 -7.68
N MET A 233 15.46 6.89 -8.44
CA MET A 233 15.57 7.09 -9.88
C MET A 233 14.34 6.52 -10.62
N LEU A 234 13.89 5.32 -10.24
CA LEU A 234 12.70 4.70 -10.80
C LEU A 234 11.43 5.52 -10.50
N VAL A 235 11.29 6.03 -9.28
CA VAL A 235 10.20 6.96 -8.90
C VAL A 235 10.26 8.27 -9.70
N GLY A 236 11.47 8.79 -9.96
CA GLY A 236 11.67 9.97 -10.80
C GLY A 236 11.27 9.76 -12.25
N PHE A 237 11.53 8.58 -12.82
CA PHE A 237 11.02 8.23 -14.15
C PHE A 237 9.51 8.07 -14.17
N ALA A 238 8.91 7.45 -13.13
CA ALA A 238 7.47 7.33 -13.02
C ALA A 238 6.78 8.71 -12.96
N ALA A 239 7.39 9.68 -12.27
CA ALA A 239 6.87 11.04 -12.17
C ALA A 239 6.82 11.79 -13.52
N LEU A 240 7.55 11.36 -14.55
CA LEU A 240 7.47 11.94 -15.89
C LEU A 240 6.14 11.63 -16.60
N LEU A 241 5.45 10.57 -16.20
CA LEU A 241 4.14 10.20 -16.75
C LEU A 241 3.01 11.07 -16.15
N THR A 242 3.33 11.99 -15.24
CA THR A 242 2.33 12.88 -14.65
C THR A 242 1.81 13.91 -15.68
N PRO A 243 0.50 14.25 -15.60
CA PRO A 243 -0.16 15.07 -16.61
C PRO A 243 0.42 16.48 -16.75
N CYS A 244 1.10 17.02 -15.74
CA CYS A 244 1.66 18.38 -15.76
C CYS A 244 3.00 18.48 -16.50
N VAL A 245 3.73 17.38 -16.57
CA VAL A 245 5.09 17.32 -17.13
C VAL A 245 5.04 17.10 -18.62
N PHE A 246 4.06 16.30 -19.06
CA PHE A 246 3.89 15.92 -20.45
C PHE A 246 3.63 17.12 -21.40
N PRO A 247 2.78 18.11 -21.07
CA PRO A 247 2.53 19.30 -21.90
C PRO A 247 3.72 20.25 -22.02
N MET A 248 4.70 20.15 -21.12
CA MET A 248 5.90 20.98 -21.15
C MET A 248 6.99 20.42 -22.09
N ILE A 249 6.92 19.15 -22.48
CA ILE A 249 7.85 18.55 -23.44
C ILE A 249 7.81 19.30 -24.79
N PRO A 250 6.65 19.58 -25.43
CA PRO A 250 6.62 20.35 -26.67
C PRO A 250 7.11 21.80 -26.53
N ILE A 251 6.86 22.46 -25.39
CA ILE A 251 7.29 23.84 -25.12
C ILE A 251 8.81 23.91 -25.02
N THR A 252 9.41 23.02 -24.24
CA THR A 252 10.87 22.90 -24.11
C THR A 252 11.53 22.56 -25.43
N VAL A 253 10.97 21.60 -26.18
CA VAL A 253 11.44 21.26 -27.54
C VAL A 253 11.38 22.48 -28.47
N SER A 254 10.27 23.23 -28.50
CA SER A 254 10.13 24.42 -29.35
C SER A 254 11.15 25.51 -29.01
N PHE A 255 11.39 25.70 -27.71
CA PHE A 255 12.38 26.65 -27.21
C PHE A 255 13.81 26.29 -27.65
N PHE A 256 14.23 25.04 -27.49
CA PHE A 256 15.56 24.58 -27.90
C PHE A 256 15.71 24.54 -29.42
N THR A 257 14.67 24.14 -30.16
CA THR A 257 14.70 24.11 -31.64
C THR A 257 14.95 25.52 -32.21
N LYS A 258 14.24 26.54 -31.72
CA LYS A 258 14.43 27.96 -32.13
C LYS A 258 15.81 28.52 -31.73
N ARG A 259 16.42 27.99 -30.67
CA ARG A 259 17.71 28.47 -30.15
C ARG A 259 18.90 27.83 -30.87
N HIS A 260 18.79 26.55 -31.17
CA HIS A 260 19.75 25.80 -31.99
C HIS A 260 19.89 26.40 -33.40
N GLU A 261 18.81 26.93 -33.97
CA GLU A 261 18.81 27.62 -35.27
C GLU A 261 19.70 28.89 -35.28
N LYS A 262 19.88 29.54 -34.11
CA LYS A 262 20.71 30.75 -33.96
C LYS A 262 22.13 30.50 -33.45
N ARG A 263 22.42 29.38 -32.77
CA ARG A 263 23.72 29.11 -32.11
C ARG A 263 24.15 27.64 -32.24
N SER A 264 24.62 27.26 -33.42
CA SER A 264 24.95 25.88 -33.84
C SER A 264 26.08 25.14 -33.09
N GLY A 265 26.70 25.70 -32.04
CA GLY A 265 27.89 25.12 -31.38
C GLY A 265 27.80 24.93 -29.87
N LYS A 266 26.79 25.47 -29.18
CA LYS A 266 26.69 25.44 -27.70
C LYS A 266 25.56 24.56 -27.16
N GLY A 267 24.89 23.77 -28.00
CA GLY A 267 23.70 22.99 -27.63
C GLY A 267 23.88 22.05 -26.45
N ILE A 268 25.03 21.36 -26.33
CA ILE A 268 25.32 20.46 -25.20
C ILE A 268 25.47 21.24 -23.89
N GLN A 269 26.19 22.36 -23.91
CA GLN A 269 26.37 23.21 -22.73
C GLN A 269 25.04 23.82 -22.29
N GLU A 270 24.21 24.26 -23.23
CA GLU A 270 22.87 24.79 -22.96
C GLU A 270 21.93 23.72 -22.39
N SER A 271 22.00 22.49 -22.89
CA SER A 271 21.21 21.35 -22.38
C SER A 271 21.62 20.94 -20.97
N MET A 272 22.93 20.89 -20.69
CA MET A 272 23.47 20.58 -19.37
C MET A 272 23.09 21.66 -18.34
N LEU A 273 23.12 22.94 -18.73
CA LEU A 273 22.75 24.04 -17.84
C LEU A 273 21.25 24.03 -17.51
N PHE A 274 20.40 23.60 -18.45
CA PHE A 274 18.98 23.38 -18.22
C PHE A 274 18.73 22.24 -17.22
N GLY A 275 19.37 21.10 -17.44
CA GLY A 275 19.32 19.95 -16.52
C GLY A 275 19.82 20.31 -15.12
N LEU A 276 20.94 21.04 -15.04
CA LEU A 276 21.50 21.52 -13.77
C LEU A 276 20.52 22.43 -13.03
N GLY A 277 19.77 23.28 -13.74
CA GLY A 277 18.71 24.12 -13.14
C GLY A 277 17.60 23.29 -12.50
N ILE A 278 17.14 22.24 -13.19
CA ILE A 278 16.12 21.32 -12.66
C ILE A 278 16.65 20.57 -11.43
N ILE A 279 17.84 19.96 -11.54
CA ILE A 279 18.47 19.19 -10.46
C ILE A 279 18.69 20.08 -9.23
N SER A 280 19.26 21.26 -9.43
CA SER A 280 19.51 22.23 -8.36
C SER A 280 18.22 22.65 -7.67
N THR A 281 17.16 22.95 -8.43
CA THR A 281 15.89 23.38 -7.83
C THR A 281 15.24 22.27 -7.01
N PHE A 282 15.09 21.07 -7.57
CA PHE A 282 14.45 19.96 -6.86
C PHE A 282 15.27 19.53 -5.64
N THR A 283 16.59 19.54 -5.73
CA THR A 283 17.48 19.22 -4.59
C THR A 283 17.38 20.29 -3.51
N VAL A 284 17.43 21.59 -3.87
CA VAL A 284 17.31 22.69 -2.90
C VAL A 284 15.94 22.68 -2.24
N VAL A 285 14.86 22.56 -3.01
CA VAL A 285 13.50 22.51 -2.47
C VAL A 285 13.32 21.25 -1.61
N GLY A 286 13.84 20.10 -2.02
CA GLY A 286 13.80 18.86 -1.25
C GLY A 286 14.56 18.95 0.08
N ILE A 287 15.75 19.54 0.09
CA ILE A 287 16.55 19.76 1.30
C ILE A 287 15.85 20.76 2.22
N ILE A 288 15.43 21.91 1.69
CA ILE A 288 14.70 22.93 2.44
C ILE A 288 13.43 22.31 3.02
N ALA A 289 12.70 21.53 2.23
CA ALA A 289 11.50 20.85 2.69
C ALA A 289 11.81 19.86 3.81
N SER A 290 12.86 19.04 3.67
CA SER A 290 13.29 18.10 4.70
C SER A 290 13.74 18.80 6.00
N LEU A 291 14.36 19.98 5.91
CA LEU A 291 14.85 20.75 7.05
C LEU A 291 13.75 21.55 7.76
N ILE A 292 12.87 22.20 6.98
CA ILE A 292 11.80 23.06 7.49
C ILE A 292 10.63 22.21 7.99
N PHE A 293 10.22 21.19 7.23
CA PHE A 293 8.97 20.51 7.51
C PHE A 293 9.10 19.33 8.47
N GLY A 294 10.30 18.75 8.63
CA GLY A 294 10.48 17.54 9.45
C GLY A 294 9.51 16.40 9.08
N GLY A 295 9.40 15.37 9.91
CA GLY A 295 8.52 14.23 9.63
C GLY A 295 7.01 14.53 9.69
N SER A 296 6.58 15.68 10.24
CA SER A 296 5.15 16.02 10.46
C SER A 296 4.59 17.00 9.45
N ALA A 297 5.35 18.03 9.08
CA ALA A 297 4.72 19.21 8.48
C ALA A 297 4.46 19.05 6.99
N VAL A 298 5.08 18.08 6.31
CA VAL A 298 4.70 17.70 4.93
C VAL A 298 3.27 17.15 4.91
N GLN A 299 2.92 16.33 5.91
CA GLN A 299 1.57 15.80 6.07
C GLN A 299 0.58 16.91 6.48
N ASP A 300 0.96 17.79 7.41
CA ASP A 300 0.11 18.94 7.80
C ASP A 300 -0.11 19.91 6.63
N LEU A 301 0.89 20.11 5.76
CA LEU A 301 0.78 20.94 4.55
C LEU A 301 -0.11 20.26 3.50
N ALA A 302 0.06 18.95 3.30
CA ALA A 302 -0.76 18.16 2.39
C ALA A 302 -2.22 18.06 2.86
N ALA A 303 -2.47 18.12 4.17
CA ALA A 303 -3.79 18.17 4.77
C ALA A 303 -4.33 19.60 4.91
N ASN A 304 -3.64 20.64 4.43
CA ASN A 304 -4.15 22.01 4.53
C ASN A 304 -5.24 22.27 3.47
N PRO A 305 -6.45 22.67 3.85
CA PRO A 305 -7.56 22.82 2.90
C PRO A 305 -7.34 23.97 1.92
N TRP A 306 -6.72 25.08 2.36
CA TRP A 306 -6.41 26.21 1.48
C TRP A 306 -5.34 25.87 0.45
N PHE A 307 -4.33 25.10 0.85
CA PHE A 307 -3.30 24.61 -0.07
C PHE A 307 -3.89 23.68 -1.13
N ASN A 308 -4.73 22.72 -0.73
CA ASN A 308 -5.45 21.84 -1.67
C ASN A 308 -6.39 22.62 -2.60
N LEU A 309 -7.11 23.64 -2.09
CA LEU A 309 -7.98 24.49 -2.91
C LEU A 309 -7.19 25.29 -3.96
N CYS A 310 -6.04 25.84 -3.57
CA CYS A 310 -5.14 26.57 -4.46
C CYS A 310 -4.62 25.67 -5.59
N ILE A 311 -4.13 24.47 -5.24
CA ILE A 311 -3.64 23.50 -6.22
C ILE A 311 -4.77 22.98 -7.11
N GLY A 312 -5.94 22.66 -6.56
CA GLY A 312 -7.11 22.25 -7.34
C GLY A 312 -7.52 23.32 -8.36
N THR A 313 -7.53 24.59 -7.95
CA THR A 313 -7.82 25.73 -8.84
C THR A 313 -6.75 25.88 -9.93
N LEU A 314 -5.47 25.68 -9.59
CA LEU A 314 -4.39 25.68 -10.56
C LEU A 314 -4.57 24.57 -11.62
N PHE A 315 -4.92 23.35 -11.22
CA PHE A 315 -5.21 22.26 -12.15
C PHE A 315 -6.38 22.57 -13.08
N VAL A 316 -7.45 23.19 -12.58
CA VAL A 316 -8.57 23.65 -13.41
C VAL A 316 -8.10 24.70 -14.43
N ALA A 317 -7.26 25.65 -14.01
CA ALA A 317 -6.71 26.67 -14.92
C ALA A 317 -5.81 26.05 -16.00
N LEU A 318 -4.98 25.06 -15.65
CA LEU A 318 -4.16 24.30 -16.60
C LEU A 318 -5.01 23.48 -17.58
N ALA A 319 -6.09 22.84 -17.10
CA ALA A 319 -7.00 22.11 -17.97
C ALA A 319 -7.65 23.03 -19.01
N PHE A 320 -8.10 24.22 -18.62
CA PHE A 320 -8.62 25.22 -19.56
C PHE A 320 -7.56 25.74 -20.54
N ASN A 321 -6.29 25.81 -20.13
CA ASN A 321 -5.18 26.11 -21.03
C ASN A 321 -4.99 24.99 -22.06
N LEU A 322 -5.03 23.73 -21.64
CA LEU A 322 -4.91 22.56 -22.53
C LEU A 322 -6.08 22.44 -23.52
N PHE A 323 -7.29 22.81 -23.12
CA PHE A 323 -8.45 22.90 -24.03
C PHE A 323 -8.35 24.06 -25.03
N GLY A 324 -7.40 24.98 -24.83
CA GLY A 324 -7.25 26.17 -25.67
C GLY A 324 -8.32 27.23 -25.40
N ALA A 325 -8.98 27.21 -24.23
CA ALA A 325 -9.93 28.25 -23.84
C ALA A 325 -9.22 29.58 -23.56
N PHE A 326 -8.03 29.51 -22.96
CA PHE A 326 -7.13 30.64 -22.74
C PHE A 326 -5.68 30.18 -22.88
N GLU A 327 -4.87 30.82 -23.73
CA GLU A 327 -3.43 30.65 -23.66
C GLU A 327 -2.90 31.53 -22.53
N ILE A 328 -2.33 30.92 -21.48
CA ILE A 328 -1.53 31.65 -20.49
C ILE A 328 -0.25 32.09 -21.20
N GLN A 329 -0.35 33.16 -21.97
CA GLN A 329 0.81 33.84 -22.52
C GLN A 329 1.42 34.65 -21.39
N VAL A 330 2.62 34.24 -20.97
CA VAL A 330 3.43 35.03 -20.05
C VAL A 330 3.47 36.46 -20.59
N PRO A 331 3.12 37.51 -19.79
CA PRO A 331 3.02 38.85 -20.30
C PRO A 331 4.28 39.22 -21.07
N ILE A 332 4.10 39.70 -22.31
CA ILE A 332 5.20 40.01 -23.23
C ILE A 332 6.20 40.99 -22.57
N SER A 333 5.75 41.81 -21.62
CA SER A 333 6.59 42.66 -20.79
C SER A 333 7.57 41.90 -19.89
N LEU A 334 7.15 40.81 -19.25
CA LEU A 334 8.02 39.94 -18.44
C LEU A 334 8.99 39.15 -19.34
N MET A 335 8.51 38.61 -20.47
CA MET A 335 9.38 37.97 -21.46
C MET A 335 10.41 38.94 -22.05
N ASN A 336 10.02 40.19 -22.33
CA ASN A 336 10.91 41.22 -22.85
C ASN A 336 11.89 41.72 -21.78
N ALA A 337 11.48 41.80 -20.51
CA ALA A 337 12.38 42.14 -19.40
C ALA A 337 13.42 41.03 -19.16
N LEU A 338 13.01 39.77 -19.19
CA LEU A 338 13.89 38.61 -19.10
C LEU A 338 14.81 38.50 -20.32
N ASN A 339 14.31 38.75 -21.53
CA ASN A 339 15.12 38.78 -22.75
C ASN A 339 16.11 39.95 -22.79
N LYS A 340 15.73 41.14 -22.29
CA LYS A 340 16.59 42.32 -22.21
C LYS A 340 17.70 42.14 -21.17
N LYS A 341 17.41 41.48 -20.05
CA LYS A 341 18.40 41.09 -19.01
C LYS A 341 19.26 39.87 -19.43
N SER A 342 18.78 39.09 -20.39
CA SER A 342 19.48 37.95 -21.02
C SER A 342 20.26 38.31 -22.29
N GLN A 343 20.45 39.60 -22.60
CA GLN A 343 21.38 40.01 -23.66
C GLN A 343 22.87 39.87 -23.24
N GLY A 344 23.15 39.66 -21.94
CA GLY A 344 24.38 39.03 -21.46
C GLY A 344 24.23 37.50 -21.39
N ASP A 345 25.34 36.77 -21.52
CA ASP A 345 25.46 35.32 -21.76
C ASP A 345 24.19 34.47 -21.53
N GLY A 346 23.70 33.83 -22.61
CA GLY A 346 22.39 33.17 -22.69
C GLY A 346 22.15 32.03 -21.68
N SER A 347 23.17 31.66 -20.93
CA SER A 347 23.22 30.73 -19.81
C SER A 347 22.18 31.03 -18.71
N ILE A 348 21.98 32.30 -18.33
CA ILE A 348 21.05 32.67 -17.24
C ILE A 348 19.57 32.43 -17.60
N ALA A 349 19.17 32.70 -18.83
CA ALA A 349 17.78 32.46 -19.27
C ALA A 349 17.44 30.96 -19.31
N ILE A 350 18.43 30.10 -19.56
CA ILE A 350 18.25 28.64 -19.55
C ILE A 350 18.01 28.15 -18.13
N LEU A 351 18.83 28.63 -17.19
CA LEU A 351 18.70 28.29 -15.77
C LEU A 351 17.32 28.72 -15.23
N LEU A 352 16.87 29.93 -15.56
CA LEU A 352 15.56 30.46 -15.14
C LEU A 352 14.38 29.69 -15.76
N MET A 353 14.50 29.23 -17.00
CA MET A 353 13.51 28.35 -17.63
C MET A 353 13.43 27.00 -16.90
N GLY A 354 14.58 26.42 -16.54
CA GLY A 354 14.64 25.19 -15.73
C GLY A 354 14.00 25.35 -14.35
N LEU A 355 14.24 26.49 -13.68
CA LEU A 355 13.62 26.85 -12.40
C LEU A 355 12.09 27.01 -12.51
N THR A 356 11.61 27.63 -13.57
CA THR A 356 10.17 27.84 -13.79
C THR A 356 9.46 26.51 -14.06
N PHE A 357 10.11 25.64 -14.86
CA PHE A 357 9.61 24.31 -15.15
C PHE A 357 9.56 23.40 -13.91
N SER A 358 10.61 23.42 -13.08
CA SER A 358 10.64 22.63 -11.84
C SER A 358 9.61 23.13 -10.84
N LEU A 359 9.42 24.46 -10.69
CA LEU A 359 8.40 25.01 -9.80
C LEU A 359 6.98 24.62 -10.23
N THR A 360 6.70 24.64 -11.53
CA THR A 360 5.39 24.23 -12.08
C THR A 360 5.18 22.73 -11.89
N SER A 361 6.18 21.92 -12.22
CA SER A 361 6.14 20.45 -12.09
C SER A 361 6.10 19.99 -10.63
N PHE A 362 6.69 20.77 -9.72
CA PHE A 362 6.81 20.43 -8.30
C PHE A 362 5.45 20.05 -7.73
N THR A 363 4.42 20.85 -8.03
CA THR A 363 3.03 20.65 -7.57
C THR A 363 2.49 19.23 -7.84
N CYS A 364 2.81 18.66 -9.00
CA CYS A 364 2.34 17.34 -9.43
C CYS A 364 3.30 16.21 -9.01
N THR A 365 4.54 16.54 -8.66
CA THR A 365 5.54 15.59 -8.16
C THR A 365 5.59 15.47 -6.63
N VAL A 366 4.92 16.38 -5.90
CA VAL A 366 4.89 16.37 -4.42
C VAL A 366 4.49 15.02 -3.83
N PRO A 367 3.46 14.29 -4.33
CA PRO A 367 3.10 13.00 -3.74
C PRO A 367 4.22 11.96 -3.84
N PHE A 368 4.94 11.94 -4.97
CA PHE A 368 6.04 11.01 -5.22
C PHE A 368 7.27 11.34 -4.36
N ILE A 369 7.69 12.61 -4.37
CA ILE A 369 8.81 13.09 -3.56
C ILE A 369 8.49 12.99 -2.07
N GLY A 370 7.25 13.33 -1.68
CA GLY A 370 6.77 13.28 -0.30
C GLY A 370 6.78 11.87 0.27
N GLY A 371 6.35 10.87 -0.50
CA GLY A 371 6.45 9.47 -0.10
C GLY A 371 7.90 9.00 0.05
N LEU A 372 8.76 9.37 -0.90
CA LEU A 372 10.20 9.06 -0.84
C LEU A 372 10.88 9.70 0.39
N LEU A 373 10.56 10.96 0.68
CA LEU A 373 11.12 11.71 1.81
C LEU A 373 10.57 11.24 3.16
N GLY A 374 9.28 10.88 3.23
CA GLY A 374 8.65 10.37 4.44
C GLY A 374 9.34 9.11 4.96
N THR A 375 9.65 8.17 4.07
CA THR A 375 10.41 6.96 4.40
C THR A 375 11.89 7.23 4.63
N ALA A 376 12.49 8.18 3.89
CA ALA A 376 13.90 8.53 4.06
C ALA A 376 14.19 9.21 5.41
N ALA A 377 13.20 9.90 5.98
CA ALA A 377 13.29 10.53 7.30
C ALA A 377 13.38 9.51 8.45
N GLU A 378 12.92 8.27 8.25
CA GLU A 378 12.98 7.20 9.26
C GLU A 378 14.40 6.69 9.50
N GLY A 379 15.28 6.79 8.49
CA GLY A 379 16.67 6.32 8.56
C GLY A 379 17.57 7.13 9.50
N GLY A 380 17.06 8.17 10.18
CA GLY A 380 17.78 8.97 11.18
C GLY A 380 18.93 9.83 10.64
N HIS A 381 19.36 9.61 9.40
CA HIS A 381 20.46 10.32 8.74
C HIS A 381 19.92 11.22 7.63
N LEU A 382 20.23 12.52 7.71
CA LEU A 382 19.87 13.53 6.70
C LEU A 382 20.39 13.21 5.28
N LEU A 383 21.35 12.28 5.18
CA LEU A 383 21.89 11.79 3.91
C LEU A 383 20.85 11.07 3.05
N TYR A 384 19.91 10.31 3.62
CA TYR A 384 18.91 9.58 2.82
C TYR A 384 17.96 10.52 2.06
N PRO A 385 17.34 11.54 2.69
CA PRO A 385 16.57 12.56 1.99
C PRO A 385 17.34 13.26 0.86
N ILE A 386 18.62 13.58 1.08
CA ILE A 386 19.47 14.26 0.10
C ILE A 386 19.74 13.34 -1.10
N VAL A 387 20.15 12.10 -0.86
CA VAL A 387 20.45 11.14 -1.94
C VAL A 387 19.19 10.75 -2.71
N GLY A 388 18.05 10.60 -2.03
CA GLY A 388 16.77 10.31 -2.66
C GLY A 388 16.28 11.44 -3.55
N THR A 389 16.28 12.68 -3.05
CA THR A 389 15.86 13.85 -3.85
C THR A 389 16.79 14.12 -5.01
N LEU A 390 18.10 13.89 -4.83
CA LEU A 390 19.09 14.00 -5.90
C LEU A 390 18.87 12.92 -6.97
N GLY A 391 18.67 11.66 -6.59
CA GLY A 391 18.41 10.56 -7.52
C GLY A 391 17.11 10.74 -8.31
N PHE A 392 16.05 11.18 -7.63
CA PHE A 392 14.79 11.57 -8.26
C PHE A 392 15.00 12.69 -9.29
N ALA A 393 15.70 13.77 -8.91
CA ALA A 393 15.89 14.94 -9.77
C ALA A 393 16.76 14.63 -11.00
N ILE A 394 17.80 13.80 -10.84
CA ILE A 394 18.64 13.32 -11.95
C ILE A 394 17.79 12.51 -12.93
N ALA A 395 17.02 11.53 -12.45
CA ALA A 395 16.15 10.71 -13.30
C ALA A 395 15.12 11.54 -14.06
N PHE A 396 14.50 12.51 -13.36
CA PHE A 396 13.50 13.40 -13.94
C PHE A 396 14.11 14.33 -15.00
N ALA A 397 15.31 14.87 -14.78
CA ALA A 397 15.97 15.76 -15.74
C ALA A 397 16.54 15.02 -16.96
N LEU A 398 16.92 13.75 -16.82
CA LEU A 398 17.69 13.00 -17.81
C LEU A 398 17.01 12.94 -19.18
N PRO A 399 15.70 12.63 -19.32
CA PRO A 399 15.05 12.59 -20.63
C PRO A 399 15.02 13.95 -21.32
N PHE A 400 14.86 15.05 -20.57
CA PHE A 400 14.87 16.39 -21.15
C PHE A 400 16.26 16.80 -21.62
N VAL A 401 17.30 16.48 -20.85
CA VAL A 401 18.70 16.73 -21.24
C VAL A 401 19.07 15.87 -22.46
N ALA A 402 18.67 14.60 -22.47
CA ALA A 402 18.92 13.69 -23.59
C ALA A 402 18.21 14.14 -24.87
N LEU A 403 16.92 14.50 -24.79
CA LEU A 403 16.17 15.03 -25.92
C LEU A 403 16.78 16.32 -26.47
N SER A 404 17.25 17.21 -25.59
CA SER A 404 17.91 18.46 -25.98
C SER A 404 19.31 18.22 -26.59
N MET A 405 20.02 17.17 -26.17
CA MET A 405 21.35 16.81 -26.69
C MET A 405 21.32 16.27 -28.13
N PHE A 406 20.20 15.68 -28.55
CA PHE A 406 20.01 15.12 -29.89
C PHE A 406 18.90 15.85 -30.68
N PRO A 407 19.16 17.07 -31.19
CA PRO A 407 18.19 17.81 -31.99
C PRO A 407 17.74 17.05 -33.25
N SER A 408 18.61 16.20 -33.80
CA SER A 408 18.30 15.35 -34.95
C SER A 408 17.20 14.32 -34.66
N LEU A 409 17.06 13.87 -33.41
CA LEU A 409 15.97 13.01 -32.96
C LEU A 409 14.67 13.82 -32.78
N LEU A 410 14.79 15.09 -32.35
CA LEU A 410 13.69 16.04 -32.21
C LEU A 410 13.07 16.45 -33.56
N VAL A 411 13.88 16.62 -34.61
CA VAL A 411 13.40 16.95 -35.96
C VAL A 411 12.64 15.78 -36.62
N ARG A 412 12.89 14.54 -36.16
CA ARG A 412 12.19 13.31 -36.63
C ARG A 412 10.89 13.03 -35.90
N LEU A 413 10.63 13.68 -34.77
CA LEU A 413 9.33 13.56 -34.09
C LEU A 413 8.23 14.15 -34.99
N PRO A 414 7.08 13.47 -35.15
CA PRO A 414 6.00 13.96 -35.98
C PRO A 414 5.60 15.37 -35.50
N ARG A 415 5.49 16.30 -36.45
CA ARG A 415 5.07 17.68 -36.16
C ARG A 415 3.78 17.64 -35.33
N ALA A 416 3.64 18.57 -34.38
CA ALA A 416 2.46 18.75 -33.55
C ALA A 416 1.21 19.05 -34.43
N GLY A 417 0.65 18.02 -35.04
CA GLY A 417 -0.57 18.05 -35.83
C GLY A 417 -1.77 17.62 -34.99
N GLY A 418 -2.82 17.11 -35.65
CA GLY A 418 -4.06 16.71 -34.99
C GLY A 418 -3.88 15.69 -33.85
N TRP A 419 -2.86 14.82 -33.89
CA TRP A 419 -2.58 13.87 -32.78
C TRP A 419 -2.22 14.57 -31.47
N MET A 420 -1.36 15.60 -31.53
CA MET A 420 -0.95 16.38 -30.37
C MET A 420 -2.14 17.14 -29.76
N ASN A 421 -3.08 17.61 -30.59
CA ASN A 421 -4.26 18.28 -30.09
C ASN A 421 -5.17 17.33 -29.30
N ASN A 422 -5.42 16.10 -29.79
CA ASN A 422 -6.21 15.14 -28.99
C ASN A 422 -5.54 14.81 -27.67
N LEU A 423 -4.20 14.71 -27.68
CA LEU A 423 -3.46 14.41 -26.46
C LEU A 423 -3.61 15.53 -25.42
N LYS A 424 -3.59 16.79 -25.85
CA LYS A 424 -3.89 17.94 -24.97
C LYS A 424 -5.29 17.87 -24.40
N VAL A 425 -6.30 17.58 -25.24
CA VAL A 425 -7.70 17.50 -24.79
C VAL A 425 -7.91 16.33 -23.81
N VAL A 426 -7.35 15.15 -24.09
CA VAL A 426 -7.41 14.00 -23.17
C VAL A 426 -6.71 14.32 -21.85
N MET A 427 -5.51 14.94 -21.88
CA MET A 427 -4.81 15.35 -20.66
C MET A 427 -5.56 16.45 -19.89
N GLY A 428 -6.21 17.39 -20.57
CA GLY A 428 -7.05 18.41 -19.91
C GLY A 428 -8.24 17.80 -19.16
N PHE A 429 -8.89 16.78 -19.73
CA PHE A 429 -9.92 16.03 -19.00
C PHE A 429 -9.34 15.29 -17.78
N LEU A 430 -8.16 14.67 -17.92
CA LEU A 430 -7.48 14.02 -16.79
C LEU A 430 -7.05 15.03 -15.71
N GLU A 431 -6.64 16.24 -16.08
CA GLU A 431 -6.35 17.32 -15.13
C GLU A 431 -7.59 17.78 -14.37
N ILE A 432 -8.76 17.83 -15.01
CA ILE A 432 -10.03 18.07 -14.31
C ILE A 432 -10.29 16.95 -13.28
N ALA A 433 -10.15 15.68 -13.68
CA ALA A 433 -10.31 14.54 -12.75
C ALA A 433 -9.35 14.64 -11.55
N ALA A 434 -8.09 15.02 -11.80
CA ALA A 434 -7.11 15.27 -10.75
C ALA A 434 -7.50 16.45 -9.85
N ALA A 435 -8.01 17.56 -10.40
CA ALA A 435 -8.45 18.72 -9.62
C ALA A 435 -9.57 18.36 -8.63
N ILE A 436 -10.52 17.51 -9.06
CA ILE A 436 -11.63 17.04 -8.22
C ILE A 436 -11.12 16.29 -6.98
N LYS A 437 -9.99 15.56 -7.07
CA LYS A 437 -9.36 14.93 -5.90
C LYS A 437 -8.93 15.97 -4.87
N PHE A 438 -8.30 17.06 -5.30
CA PHE A 438 -7.86 18.12 -4.38
C PHE A 438 -9.04 18.86 -3.77
N PHE A 439 -10.10 19.12 -4.55
CA PHE A 439 -11.33 19.68 -4.03
C PHE A 439 -12.04 18.76 -3.04
N SER A 440 -12.12 17.45 -3.33
CA SER A 440 -12.69 16.47 -2.41
C SER A 440 -11.92 16.41 -1.08
N THR A 441 -10.59 16.47 -1.11
CA THR A 441 -9.77 16.55 0.11
C THR A 441 -10.08 17.83 0.90
N ALA A 442 -10.10 18.99 0.25
CA ALA A 442 -10.39 20.26 0.90
C ALA A 442 -11.80 20.31 1.49
N GLU A 443 -12.80 19.84 0.74
CA GLU A 443 -14.21 19.82 1.10
C GLU A 443 -14.49 18.89 2.28
N PHE A 444 -13.87 17.71 2.30
CA PHE A 444 -13.93 16.78 3.43
C PHE A 444 -13.35 17.39 4.72
N ILE A 445 -12.26 18.15 4.63
CA ILE A 445 -11.67 18.83 5.80
C ILE A 445 -12.60 19.96 6.31
N PHE A 446 -13.27 20.67 5.39
CA PHE A 446 -14.26 21.70 5.76
C PHE A 446 -15.54 21.12 6.36
N GLY A 447 -15.83 19.83 6.13
CA GLY A 447 -16.99 19.14 6.70
C GLY A 447 -18.32 19.43 5.98
N LEU A 448 -18.28 19.86 4.71
CA LEU A 448 -19.46 20.30 3.96
C LEU A 448 -20.37 19.14 3.49
N GLY A 449 -19.82 17.95 3.29
CA GLY A 449 -20.57 16.74 2.95
C GLY A 449 -21.04 16.61 1.49
N LEU A 450 -20.45 17.38 0.56
CA LEU A 450 -20.87 17.52 -0.83
C LEU A 450 -20.29 16.48 -1.78
N LEU A 451 -19.08 15.96 -1.54
CA LEU A 451 -18.43 14.94 -2.38
C LEU A 451 -18.23 13.62 -1.62
N PRO A 452 -19.31 12.87 -1.31
CA PRO A 452 -19.18 11.49 -0.86
C PRO A 452 -18.63 10.60 -1.98
N ARG A 453 -18.22 9.38 -1.62
CA ARG A 453 -17.55 8.40 -2.51
C ARG A 453 -18.30 8.19 -3.83
N GLU A 454 -19.62 8.12 -3.78
CA GLU A 454 -20.50 7.87 -4.92
C GLU A 454 -20.43 9.04 -5.92
N VAL A 455 -20.48 10.28 -5.41
CA VAL A 455 -20.41 11.50 -6.23
C VAL A 455 -19.00 11.63 -6.82
N PHE A 456 -17.96 11.39 -6.03
CA PHE A 456 -16.57 11.42 -6.49
C PHE A 456 -16.34 10.45 -7.65
N LEU A 457 -16.75 9.18 -7.48
CA LEU A 457 -16.62 8.15 -8.51
C LEU A 457 -17.50 8.43 -9.74
N SER A 458 -18.69 9.00 -9.55
CA SER A 458 -19.59 9.38 -10.63
C SER A 458 -18.98 10.48 -11.51
N ILE A 459 -18.32 11.47 -10.91
CA ILE A 459 -17.64 12.53 -11.66
C ILE A 459 -16.45 11.93 -12.45
N TRP A 460 -15.65 11.06 -11.83
CA TRP A 460 -14.56 10.35 -12.53
C TRP A 460 -15.07 9.51 -13.70
N ALA A 461 -16.15 8.76 -13.50
CA ALA A 461 -16.81 8.01 -14.56
C ALA A 461 -17.29 8.94 -15.69
N GLY A 462 -17.90 10.08 -15.35
CA GLY A 462 -18.34 11.10 -16.30
C GLY A 462 -17.20 11.67 -17.14
N VAL A 463 -16.05 11.98 -16.52
CA VAL A 463 -14.86 12.43 -17.24
C VAL A 463 -14.34 11.36 -18.22
N CYS A 464 -14.27 10.08 -17.79
CA CYS A 464 -13.88 8.98 -18.69
C CYS A 464 -14.87 8.80 -19.85
N ILE A 465 -16.17 9.01 -19.64
CA ILE A 465 -17.18 9.01 -20.70
C ILE A 465 -16.92 10.14 -21.69
N LEU A 466 -16.68 11.37 -21.21
CA LEU A 466 -16.38 12.51 -22.06
C LEU A 466 -15.12 12.28 -22.91
N ILE A 467 -14.06 11.71 -22.32
CA ILE A 467 -12.85 11.30 -23.06
C ILE A 467 -13.19 10.26 -24.13
N THR A 468 -14.00 9.26 -23.80
CA THR A 468 -14.42 8.21 -24.73
C THR A 468 -15.20 8.79 -25.91
N LEU A 469 -16.20 9.64 -25.63
CA LEU A 469 -17.01 10.31 -26.63
C LEU A 469 -16.17 11.23 -27.54
N TYR A 470 -15.20 11.93 -26.96
CA TYR A 470 -14.23 12.74 -27.69
C TYR A 470 -13.36 11.89 -28.63
N LEU A 471 -12.79 10.79 -28.14
CA LEU A 471 -11.93 9.92 -28.96
C LEU A 471 -12.68 9.21 -30.09
N ILE A 472 -13.97 8.93 -29.89
CA ILE A 472 -14.89 8.39 -30.92
C ILE A 472 -15.24 9.46 -31.97
N GLY A 473 -15.01 10.75 -31.68
CA GLY A 473 -15.28 11.87 -32.59
C GLY A 473 -16.73 12.38 -32.52
N THR A 474 -17.40 12.18 -31.38
CA THR A 474 -18.80 12.62 -31.18
C THR A 474 -18.90 14.15 -31.09
N PHE A 475 -17.88 14.80 -30.55
CA PHE A 475 -17.73 16.25 -30.52
C PHE A 475 -16.26 16.63 -30.79
N GLU A 476 -16.04 17.75 -31.47
CA GLU A 476 -14.71 18.27 -31.82
C GLU A 476 -14.45 19.58 -31.07
N MET A 477 -13.23 19.77 -30.57
CA MET A 477 -12.82 21.04 -29.94
C MET A 477 -12.35 22.05 -31.00
N LYS A 478 -12.35 23.35 -30.68
CA LYS A 478 -11.99 24.43 -31.62
C LYS A 478 -10.61 24.29 -32.28
N LEU A 479 -9.68 23.57 -31.64
CA LEU A 479 -8.32 23.34 -32.13
C LEU A 479 -8.17 22.03 -32.94
N ASP A 480 -9.24 21.24 -33.12
CA ASP A 480 -9.17 19.95 -33.79
C ASP A 480 -9.29 20.05 -35.32
N SER A 481 -8.60 19.14 -36.01
CA SER A 481 -8.77 18.89 -37.44
C SER A 481 -9.96 17.98 -37.70
N LYS A 482 -10.82 18.31 -38.67
CA LYS A 482 -11.99 17.50 -39.05
C LYS A 482 -11.64 16.04 -39.30
N LEU A 483 -12.40 15.12 -38.69
CA LEU A 483 -12.19 13.68 -38.81
C LEU A 483 -13.06 13.07 -39.91
N GLU A 484 -12.45 12.53 -40.97
CA GLU A 484 -13.17 11.67 -41.92
C GLU A 484 -13.31 10.22 -41.44
N LYS A 485 -12.35 9.71 -40.64
CA LYS A 485 -12.34 8.36 -40.05
C LYS A 485 -11.64 8.33 -38.69
N VAL A 486 -12.13 7.53 -37.75
CA VAL A 486 -11.46 7.30 -36.46
C VAL A 486 -10.25 6.40 -36.69
N SER A 487 -9.07 6.87 -36.27
CA SER A 487 -7.82 6.10 -36.32
C SER A 487 -7.86 4.93 -35.33
N GLY A 488 -7.26 3.79 -35.69
CA GLY A 488 -7.21 2.59 -34.83
C GLY A 488 -6.62 2.86 -33.44
N LEU A 489 -5.64 3.78 -33.35
CA LEU A 489 -5.06 4.18 -32.08
C LEU A 489 -6.06 4.94 -31.19
N ARG A 490 -6.92 5.79 -31.77
CA ARG A 490 -7.97 6.49 -31.01
C ARG A 490 -9.03 5.52 -30.51
N ALA A 491 -9.43 4.56 -31.34
CA ALA A 491 -10.38 3.53 -30.96
C ALA A 491 -9.86 2.66 -29.80
N PHE A 492 -8.58 2.31 -29.81
CA PHE A 492 -7.94 1.57 -28.71
C PHE A 492 -8.00 2.33 -27.38
N PHE A 493 -7.59 3.60 -27.36
CA PHE A 493 -7.69 4.42 -26.14
C PHE A 493 -9.14 4.67 -25.71
N ALA A 494 -10.08 4.83 -26.65
CA ALA A 494 -11.50 4.96 -26.33
C ALA A 494 -12.04 3.72 -25.60
N VAL A 495 -11.65 2.51 -26.02
CA VAL A 495 -12.03 1.27 -25.34
C VAL A 495 -11.45 1.20 -23.91
N ILE A 496 -10.19 1.61 -23.72
CA ILE A 496 -9.57 1.67 -22.40
C ILE A 496 -10.35 2.61 -21.48
N PHE A 497 -10.62 3.84 -21.90
CA PHE A 497 -11.36 4.81 -21.09
C PHE A 497 -12.82 4.41 -20.87
N ALA A 498 -13.46 3.75 -21.84
CA ALA A 498 -14.78 3.18 -21.67
C ALA A 498 -14.79 2.09 -20.59
N THR A 499 -13.75 1.25 -20.56
CA THR A 499 -13.60 0.18 -19.57
C THR A 499 -13.42 0.76 -18.16
N PHE A 500 -12.55 1.78 -18.02
CA PHE A 500 -12.38 2.51 -16.76
C PHE A 500 -13.68 3.19 -16.30
N SER A 501 -14.45 3.77 -17.23
CA SER A 501 -15.75 4.37 -16.89
C SER A 501 -16.71 3.34 -16.29
N VAL A 502 -16.88 2.18 -16.93
CA VAL A 502 -17.74 1.10 -16.40
C VAL A 502 -17.24 0.63 -15.04
N TRP A 503 -15.92 0.50 -14.87
CA TRP A 503 -15.33 0.11 -13.60
C TRP A 503 -15.61 1.12 -12.47
N PHE A 504 -15.49 2.42 -12.74
CA PHE A 504 -15.85 3.47 -11.77
C PHE A 504 -17.35 3.50 -11.45
N ILE A 505 -18.23 3.23 -12.42
CA ILE A 505 -19.69 3.11 -12.19
C ILE A 505 -20.00 1.93 -11.26
N ILE A 506 -19.36 0.77 -11.46
CA ILE A 506 -19.52 -0.38 -10.56
C ILE A 506 -19.04 0.00 -9.15
N GLY A 507 -17.93 0.72 -9.06
CA GLY A 507 -17.42 1.26 -7.81
C GLY A 507 -18.38 2.20 -7.10
N ALA A 508 -19.02 3.11 -7.83
CA ALA A 508 -20.00 4.06 -7.29
C ALA A 508 -21.23 3.35 -6.68
N ASN A 509 -21.53 2.11 -7.07
CA ASN A 509 -22.60 1.30 -6.49
C ASN A 509 -22.20 0.57 -5.18
N GLY A 510 -21.12 0.98 -4.52
CA GLY A 510 -20.73 0.46 -3.21
C GLY A 510 -19.98 -0.88 -3.23
N LYS A 511 -19.52 -1.36 -4.40
CA LYS A 511 -18.57 -2.47 -4.43
C LYS A 511 -17.16 -1.98 -4.07
N PRO A 512 -16.38 -2.72 -3.27
CA PRO A 512 -14.99 -2.37 -2.99
C PRO A 512 -14.17 -2.46 -4.29
N LEU A 513 -13.41 -1.41 -4.61
CA LEU A 513 -12.44 -1.43 -5.70
C LEU A 513 -11.14 -2.08 -5.21
N ALA A 514 -10.14 -2.20 -6.10
CA ALA A 514 -8.80 -2.62 -5.70
C ALA A 514 -8.33 -1.80 -4.48
N ALA A 515 -7.88 -2.49 -3.44
CA ALA A 515 -7.60 -1.91 -2.13
C ALA A 515 -6.63 -0.72 -2.16
N ASP A 516 -5.67 -0.71 -3.09
CA ASP A 516 -4.71 0.38 -3.22
C ASP A 516 -5.30 1.64 -3.86
N LEU A 517 -6.37 1.50 -4.67
CA LEU A 517 -7.12 2.65 -5.17
C LEU A 517 -8.12 3.17 -4.13
N GLU A 518 -8.61 2.28 -3.27
CA GLU A 518 -9.52 2.66 -2.19
C GLU A 518 -8.88 3.63 -1.19
N ALA A 519 -7.57 3.51 -1.01
CA ALA A 519 -6.73 4.47 -0.31
C ALA A 519 -6.79 5.90 -0.89
N LEU A 520 -7.09 6.07 -2.16
CA LEU A 520 -7.19 7.37 -2.85
C LEU A 520 -8.63 7.91 -2.91
N LEU A 521 -9.62 7.11 -2.50
CA LEU A 521 -11.04 7.45 -2.57
C LEU A 521 -11.55 7.99 -1.23
N PRO A 522 -12.61 8.82 -1.22
CA PRO A 522 -13.31 9.16 0.00
C PRO A 522 -13.79 7.89 0.74
N PRO A 523 -13.72 7.85 2.08
CA PRO A 523 -14.07 6.66 2.86
C PRO A 523 -15.54 6.28 2.69
N GLU A 524 -15.86 4.99 2.72
CA GLU A 524 -17.25 4.49 2.64
C GLU A 524 -18.13 5.01 3.81
N ASN A 525 -17.53 5.22 4.98
CA ASN A 525 -18.19 5.79 6.16
C ASN A 525 -18.14 7.33 6.20
N TYR A 526 -18.18 7.98 5.03
CA TYR A 526 -18.05 9.44 4.88
C TYR A 526 -18.99 10.23 5.80
N HIS A 527 -20.28 9.87 5.85
CA HIS A 527 -21.27 10.56 6.69
C HIS A 527 -21.06 10.33 8.19
N GLN A 528 -20.67 9.12 8.61
CA GLN A 528 -20.37 8.84 10.02
C GLN A 528 -19.11 9.59 10.48
N LEU A 529 -18.10 9.68 9.61
CA LEU A 529 -16.90 10.48 9.86
C LEU A 529 -17.23 11.97 9.95
N LEU A 530 -18.13 12.47 9.10
CA LEU A 530 -18.61 13.85 9.20
C LEU A 530 -19.38 14.14 10.48
N ASP A 531 -20.20 13.21 10.96
CA ASP A 531 -20.90 13.37 12.23
C ASP A 531 -19.93 13.39 13.42
N VAL A 532 -18.91 12.53 13.42
CA VAL A 532 -17.83 12.59 14.42
C VAL A 532 -17.03 13.89 14.30
N MET A 533 -16.82 14.34 13.06
CA MET A 533 -16.08 15.56 12.74
C MET A 533 -16.81 16.84 13.15
N ASN A 534 -18.15 16.82 13.11
CA ASN A 534 -19.04 17.92 13.46
C ASN A 534 -19.52 17.86 14.92
N GLY A 535 -19.10 16.84 15.69
CA GLY A 535 -19.46 16.67 17.10
C GLY A 535 -20.85 16.06 17.34
N ASN A 536 -21.49 15.52 16.29
CA ASN A 536 -22.79 14.85 16.37
C ASN A 536 -22.70 13.36 16.75
N ALA A 537 -21.50 12.76 16.66
CA ALA A 537 -21.23 11.39 17.05
C ALA A 537 -19.88 11.27 17.77
N SER A 538 -19.73 10.29 18.66
CA SER A 538 -18.50 10.14 19.44
C SER A 538 -17.44 9.30 18.72
N SER A 539 -17.80 8.21 18.04
CA SER A 539 -16.84 7.32 17.34
C SER A 539 -17.45 6.69 16.08
N VAL A 540 -16.59 6.25 15.16
CA VAL A 540 -16.98 5.45 14.00
C VAL A 540 -16.87 3.98 14.40
N VAL A 541 -18.01 3.29 14.55
CA VAL A 541 -18.01 1.84 14.78
C VAL A 541 -17.61 1.16 13.47
N PRO A 542 -16.56 0.32 13.44
CA PRO A 542 -16.23 -0.46 12.26
C PRO A 542 -17.39 -1.42 12.01
N THR A 543 -18.29 -1.05 11.10
CA THR A 543 -19.45 -1.88 10.78
C THR A 543 -18.96 -2.93 9.79
N SER A 544 -18.99 -4.20 10.20
CA SER A 544 -18.75 -5.34 9.33
C SER A 544 -19.58 -5.16 8.06
N GLY A 545 -18.92 -5.11 6.90
CA GLY A 545 -19.58 -4.79 5.65
C GLY A 545 -20.80 -5.67 5.40
N THR A 546 -21.95 -5.05 5.15
CA THR A 546 -22.86 -5.31 4.03
C THR A 546 -23.95 -4.24 4.11
N SER A 547 -23.99 -3.35 3.11
CA SER A 547 -25.14 -2.51 2.85
C SER A 547 -26.32 -3.40 2.49
N GLY A 548 -27.16 -3.74 3.47
CA GLY A 548 -28.35 -4.55 3.24
C GLY A 548 -28.89 -5.23 4.49
N ALA A 549 -30.05 -4.74 4.93
CA ALA A 549 -30.97 -5.37 5.89
C ALA A 549 -30.50 -5.51 7.35
N ALA A 550 -31.19 -4.76 8.21
CA ALA A 550 -31.22 -4.96 9.64
C ALA A 550 -31.60 -6.41 9.99
N THR A 551 -30.68 -7.17 10.60
CA THR A 551 -31.05 -8.21 11.58
C THR A 551 -29.84 -8.61 12.45
N SER A 552 -30.13 -8.78 13.75
CA SER A 552 -29.36 -9.47 14.79
C SER A 552 -28.02 -8.88 15.28
N SER A 553 -28.11 -8.09 16.35
CA SER A 553 -27.37 -8.20 17.61
C SER A 553 -26.03 -8.96 17.59
N HIS A 554 -25.01 -8.40 16.95
CA HIS A 554 -23.62 -8.67 17.30
C HIS A 554 -23.13 -7.53 18.19
N ASP A 555 -22.69 -7.90 19.39
CA ASP A 555 -22.14 -7.05 20.45
C ASP A 555 -21.13 -6.03 19.89
N SER A 556 -21.58 -4.81 19.64
CA SER A 556 -20.76 -3.74 19.07
C SER A 556 -19.74 -3.31 20.12
N MET A 557 -18.46 -3.65 19.94
CA MET A 557 -17.39 -3.26 20.85
C MET A 557 -17.36 -1.74 21.03
N LYS A 558 -17.28 -1.30 22.29
CA LYS A 558 -17.28 0.11 22.66
C LYS A 558 -15.90 0.74 22.43
N TRP A 559 -15.86 1.78 21.60
CA TRP A 559 -14.67 2.61 21.38
C TRP A 559 -14.80 3.94 22.12
N TYR A 560 -13.84 4.23 22.99
CA TYR A 560 -13.71 5.51 23.69
C TYR A 560 -13.00 6.54 22.79
N THR A 561 -13.37 7.81 22.93
CA THR A 561 -12.73 8.93 22.21
C THR A 561 -12.02 9.91 23.11
N ASN A 562 -12.04 9.63 24.41
CA ASN A 562 -11.29 10.34 25.43
C ASN A 562 -10.40 9.33 26.18
N LEU A 563 -9.09 9.62 26.22
CA LEU A 563 -8.12 8.74 26.85
C LEU A 563 -8.29 8.65 28.38
N ASP A 564 -8.71 9.72 29.05
CA ASP A 564 -8.89 9.71 30.50
C ASP A 564 -10.09 8.88 30.92
N GLU A 565 -11.16 8.90 30.13
CA GLU A 565 -12.32 8.02 30.33
C GLU A 565 -11.95 6.56 30.10
N ALA A 566 -11.17 6.28 29.06
CA ALA A 566 -10.68 4.94 28.78
C ALA A 566 -9.78 4.40 29.89
N LYS A 567 -8.89 5.24 30.46
CA LYS A 567 -8.04 4.87 31.61
C LYS A 567 -8.87 4.54 32.85
N LYS A 568 -9.93 5.32 33.12
CA LYS A 568 -10.85 5.02 34.22
C LYS A 568 -11.57 3.68 34.01
N ALA A 569 -12.06 3.41 32.80
CA ALA A 569 -12.70 2.14 32.47
C ALA A 569 -11.72 0.96 32.55
N ALA A 570 -10.49 1.13 32.09
CA ALA A 570 -9.43 0.12 32.14
C ALA A 570 -9.05 -0.25 33.58
N ALA A 571 -8.99 0.74 34.47
CA ALA A 571 -8.75 0.52 35.90
C ALA A 571 -9.93 -0.22 36.58
N GLN A 572 -11.17 0.03 36.16
CA GLN A 572 -12.36 -0.65 36.69
C GLN A 572 -12.51 -2.08 36.20
N GLU A 573 -12.26 -2.32 34.91
CA GLU A 573 -12.42 -3.64 34.28
C GLU A 573 -11.14 -4.50 34.33
N ASN A 574 -10.03 -3.93 34.81
CA ASN A 574 -8.71 -4.52 34.83
C ASN A 574 -8.26 -5.08 33.46
N LYS A 575 -8.53 -4.32 32.40
CA LYS A 575 -8.16 -4.66 31.02
C LYS A 575 -7.07 -3.69 30.51
N PRO A 576 -6.13 -4.16 29.66
CA PRO A 576 -5.20 -3.27 28.98
C PRO A 576 -5.92 -2.34 27.99
N ILE A 577 -5.27 -1.24 27.61
CA ILE A 577 -5.79 -0.22 26.71
C ILE A 577 -5.10 -0.34 25.35
N PHE A 578 -5.89 -0.40 24.29
CA PHE A 578 -5.41 -0.23 22.93
C PHE A 578 -5.81 1.16 22.44
N ILE A 579 -4.82 1.96 22.03
CA ILE A 579 -5.01 3.30 21.51
C ILE A 579 -4.71 3.30 20.02
N ASP A 580 -5.69 3.67 19.22
CA ASP A 580 -5.58 3.96 17.78
C ASP A 580 -5.51 5.49 17.56
N PHE A 581 -4.30 6.01 17.35
CA PHE A 581 -4.13 7.37 16.84
C PHE A 581 -4.40 7.38 15.35
N THR A 582 -5.53 7.97 14.98
CA THR A 582 -6.06 7.95 13.61
C THR A 582 -6.27 9.37 13.09
N GLY A 583 -6.65 9.49 11.82
CA GLY A 583 -7.06 10.75 11.21
C GLY A 583 -8.22 10.55 10.27
N PHE A 584 -9.04 11.59 10.11
CA PHE A 584 -10.11 11.63 9.11
C PHE A 584 -9.56 11.46 7.70
N SER A 585 -8.46 12.16 7.40
CA SER A 585 -7.80 12.17 6.08
C SER A 585 -6.71 11.09 5.94
N CYS A 586 -6.55 10.23 6.95
CA CYS A 586 -5.47 9.25 7.01
C CYS A 586 -5.81 7.97 6.23
N VAL A 587 -5.25 7.88 5.03
CA VAL A 587 -5.37 6.75 4.11
C VAL A 587 -4.99 5.41 4.75
N ASN A 588 -3.79 5.33 5.34
CA ASN A 588 -3.29 4.10 5.95
C ASN A 588 -4.11 3.66 7.18
N CYS A 589 -4.72 4.62 7.89
CA CYS A 589 -5.62 4.34 9.00
C CYS A 589 -6.90 3.65 8.49
N ARG A 590 -7.50 4.20 7.41
CA ARG A 590 -8.69 3.61 6.81
C ARG A 590 -8.44 2.20 6.28
N LEU A 591 -7.26 1.95 5.69
CA LEU A 591 -6.87 0.61 5.25
C LEU A 591 -6.84 -0.40 6.41
N MET A 592 -6.29 -0.02 7.56
CA MET A 592 -6.20 -0.88 8.73
C MET A 592 -7.58 -1.17 9.34
N GLU A 593 -8.42 -0.14 9.44
CA GLU A 593 -9.81 -0.27 9.92
C GLU A 593 -10.69 -1.11 8.98
N LYS A 594 -10.39 -1.13 7.68
CA LYS A 594 -11.15 -1.89 6.68
C LYS A 594 -10.68 -3.34 6.57
N GLU A 595 -9.36 -3.56 6.52
CA GLU A 595 -8.81 -4.87 6.16
C GLU A 595 -8.26 -5.66 7.34
N VAL A 596 -7.85 -4.99 8.42
CA VAL A 596 -7.18 -5.67 9.55
C VAL A 596 -8.10 -5.75 10.76
N PHE A 597 -8.70 -4.64 11.18
CA PHE A 597 -9.54 -4.60 12.38
C PHE A 597 -10.76 -5.53 12.30
N PRO A 598 -11.45 -5.69 11.15
CA PRO A 598 -12.63 -6.56 11.07
C PRO A 598 -12.31 -8.06 11.04
N LYS A 599 -11.04 -8.45 10.93
CA LYS A 599 -10.65 -9.87 10.92
C LYS A 599 -10.97 -10.52 12.27
N SER A 600 -11.45 -11.76 12.23
CA SER A 600 -12.00 -12.45 13.41
C SER A 600 -11.00 -12.64 14.54
N ASP A 601 -9.74 -12.94 14.22
CA ASP A 601 -8.64 -13.09 15.17
C ASP A 601 -8.30 -11.76 15.89
N VAL A 602 -8.36 -10.64 15.17
CA VAL A 602 -8.19 -9.29 15.74
C VAL A 602 -9.37 -8.92 16.61
N GLN A 603 -10.61 -9.16 16.13
CA GLN A 603 -11.85 -8.90 16.89
C GLN A 603 -11.89 -9.68 18.21
N GLU A 604 -11.52 -10.95 18.22
CA GLU A 604 -11.42 -11.76 19.45
C GLU A 604 -10.39 -11.21 20.43
N THR A 605 -9.28 -10.67 19.91
CA THR A 605 -8.24 -10.07 20.74
C THR A 605 -8.71 -8.73 21.30
N PHE A 606 -9.36 -7.88 20.49
CA PHE A 606 -9.92 -6.59 20.89
C PHE A 606 -10.93 -6.67 22.04
N LYS A 607 -11.70 -7.75 22.15
CA LYS A 607 -12.62 -7.96 23.31
C LYS A 607 -11.92 -7.99 24.67
N LYS A 608 -10.60 -8.22 24.70
CA LYS A 608 -9.78 -8.24 25.91
C LYS A 608 -9.21 -6.87 26.27
N PHE A 609 -9.44 -5.85 25.45
CA PHE A 609 -8.91 -4.50 25.61
C PHE A 609 -10.04 -3.48 25.87
N ILE A 610 -9.68 -2.37 26.50
CA ILE A 610 -10.40 -1.11 26.34
C ILE A 610 -9.89 -0.44 25.07
N LEU A 611 -10.78 -0.22 24.09
CA LEU A 611 -10.44 0.34 22.79
C LEU A 611 -10.62 1.85 22.81
N VAL A 612 -9.61 2.59 22.35
CA VAL A 612 -9.62 4.05 22.27
C VAL A 612 -9.24 4.47 20.87
N GLN A 613 -10.01 5.38 20.28
CA GLN A 613 -9.71 5.96 18.99
C GLN A 613 -9.57 7.47 19.11
N LEU A 614 -8.37 7.99 18.80
CA LEU A 614 -8.01 9.39 18.97
C LEU A 614 -7.68 10.00 17.61
N TYR A 615 -8.55 10.88 17.12
CA TYR A 615 -8.33 11.65 15.89
C TYR A 615 -7.36 12.81 16.14
N THR A 616 -6.37 13.01 15.26
CA THR A 616 -5.26 13.97 15.48
C THR A 616 -5.07 15.01 14.37
N ASP A 617 -5.86 14.98 13.31
CA ASP A 617 -5.63 15.75 12.08
C ASP A 617 -6.39 17.07 11.98
N LYS A 618 -7.21 17.43 12.98
CA LYS A 618 -7.89 18.73 13.07
C LYS A 618 -7.17 19.71 14.02
N LYS A 619 -7.31 21.00 13.74
CA LYS A 619 -6.77 22.12 14.55
C LYS A 619 -7.80 22.70 15.53
N THR A 620 -8.69 21.86 16.06
CA THR A 620 -9.67 22.20 17.10
C THR A 620 -9.59 21.18 18.24
N GLU A 621 -10.06 21.52 19.44
CA GLU A 621 -10.19 20.52 20.51
C GLU A 621 -11.30 19.49 20.18
N PRO A 622 -11.17 18.22 20.61
CA PRO A 622 -10.06 17.62 21.37
C PRO A 622 -8.86 17.16 20.52
N TYR A 623 -8.90 17.39 19.19
CA TYR A 623 -7.91 16.84 18.26
C TYR A 623 -6.50 17.42 18.45
N ILE A 624 -6.39 18.68 18.88
CA ILE A 624 -5.09 19.28 19.26
C ILE A 624 -4.49 18.53 20.45
N THR A 625 -5.29 18.28 21.49
CA THR A 625 -4.87 17.51 22.66
C THR A 625 -4.41 16.10 22.24
N ASN A 626 -5.18 15.42 21.40
CA ASN A 626 -4.80 14.10 20.86
C ASN A 626 -3.48 14.15 20.06
N GLN A 627 -3.27 15.19 19.25
CA GLN A 627 -2.03 15.39 18.50
C GLN A 627 -0.82 15.60 19.43
N ASN A 628 -1.01 16.28 20.56
CA ASN A 628 0.05 16.45 21.56
C ASN A 628 0.37 15.14 22.29
N ILE A 629 -0.63 14.31 22.57
CA ILE A 629 -0.43 12.96 23.11
C ILE A 629 0.34 12.11 22.09
N LEU A 630 -0.03 12.14 20.81
CA LEU A 630 0.71 11.44 19.74
C LEU A 630 2.19 11.83 19.71
N LYS A 631 2.47 13.14 19.76
CA LYS A 631 3.85 13.68 19.82
C LYS A 631 4.65 13.18 21.02
N SER A 632 4.00 12.92 22.15
CA SER A 632 4.67 12.39 23.34
C SER A 632 5.25 10.98 23.13
N TYR A 633 4.71 10.21 22.18
CA TYR A 633 5.21 8.90 21.77
C TYR A 633 6.34 8.96 20.72
N GLY A 634 6.83 10.18 20.42
CA GLY A 634 8.00 10.39 19.56
C GLY A 634 7.71 10.33 18.06
N THR A 635 6.44 10.35 17.66
CA THR A 635 6.02 10.40 16.26
C THR A 635 4.86 11.37 16.07
N VAL A 636 4.56 11.64 14.82
CA VAL A 636 3.52 12.54 14.31
C VAL A 636 2.74 11.90 13.17
N ALA A 637 3.09 10.66 12.84
CA ALA A 637 2.46 9.90 11.77
C ALA A 637 1.23 9.17 12.30
N ASN A 638 0.19 9.12 11.47
CA ASN A 638 -0.94 8.23 11.66
C ASN A 638 -0.89 7.11 10.60
N PRO A 639 -1.34 5.89 10.91
CA PRO A 639 -1.79 5.44 12.23
C PRO A 639 -0.61 5.15 13.17
N LEU A 640 -0.79 5.45 14.45
CA LEU A 640 0.04 4.93 15.53
C LEU A 640 -0.84 4.12 16.49
N TYR A 641 -0.43 2.90 16.77
CA TYR A 641 -1.04 2.03 17.75
C TYR A 641 -0.19 1.99 19.01
N VAL A 642 -0.82 2.22 20.16
CA VAL A 642 -0.15 2.15 21.47
C VAL A 642 -0.89 1.18 22.38
N LEU A 643 -0.12 0.37 23.09
CA LEU A 643 -0.60 -0.55 24.12
C LEU A 643 -0.20 -0.04 25.49
N LEU A 644 -1.19 0.13 26.36
CA LEU A 644 -1.01 0.40 27.78
C LEU A 644 -1.56 -0.76 28.62
N LYS A 645 -1.01 -0.97 29.81
CA LYS A 645 -1.65 -1.83 30.82
C LYS A 645 -2.85 -1.12 31.46
N SER A 646 -3.59 -1.83 32.32
CA SER A 646 -4.75 -1.30 33.05
C SER A 646 -4.42 -0.13 33.98
N ASP A 647 -3.17 -0.01 34.44
CA ASP A 647 -2.64 1.11 35.24
C ASP A 647 -2.16 2.31 34.38
N GLY A 648 -2.23 2.20 33.06
CA GLY A 648 -1.76 3.21 32.12
C GLY A 648 -0.26 3.17 31.81
N THR A 649 0.48 2.17 32.29
CA THR A 649 1.90 1.99 31.94
C THR A 649 2.07 1.59 30.48
N PHE A 650 3.05 2.18 29.80
CA PHE A 650 3.38 1.90 28.41
C PHE A 650 3.98 0.50 28.24
N VAL A 651 3.50 -0.23 27.22
CA VAL A 651 4.00 -1.58 26.89
C VAL A 651 4.73 -1.59 25.55
N ALA A 652 4.04 -1.20 24.49
CA ALA A 652 4.55 -1.24 23.13
C ALA A 652 3.80 -0.27 22.23
N GLN A 653 4.41 0.11 21.12
CA GLN A 653 3.74 0.83 20.04
C GLN A 653 4.10 0.23 18.68
N SER A 654 3.23 0.43 17.69
CA SER A 654 3.45 0.03 16.30
C SER A 654 2.77 1.02 15.35
N GLY A 655 3.36 1.27 14.19
CA GLY A 655 2.75 2.06 13.11
C GLY A 655 2.06 1.18 12.06
N TYR A 656 1.69 1.78 10.94
CA TYR A 656 1.25 1.03 9.77
C TYR A 656 2.35 0.09 9.25
N GLN A 657 2.01 -1.18 9.03
CA GLN A 657 2.87 -2.16 8.37
C GLN A 657 2.05 -2.89 7.31
N THR A 658 2.56 -2.95 6.07
CA THR A 658 1.87 -3.64 4.96
C THR A 658 1.61 -5.11 5.26
N GLN A 659 2.51 -5.75 6.01
CA GLN A 659 2.42 -7.16 6.40
C GLN A 659 1.19 -7.47 7.28
N TYR A 660 0.62 -6.49 7.99
CA TYR A 660 -0.60 -6.69 8.77
C TYR A 660 -1.83 -7.01 7.89
N ARG A 661 -1.83 -6.54 6.64
CA ARG A 661 -2.89 -6.82 5.67
C ARG A 661 -2.84 -8.27 5.20
N SER A 662 -1.65 -8.75 4.81
CA SER A 662 -1.44 -10.13 4.35
C SER A 662 -1.49 -11.15 5.47
N ASN A 663 -1.00 -10.81 6.67
CA ASN A 663 -0.95 -11.70 7.82
C ASN A 663 -1.36 -10.97 9.11
N SER A 664 -2.61 -11.16 9.54
CA SER A 664 -3.15 -10.53 10.76
C SER A 664 -2.54 -11.08 12.05
N SER A 665 -1.93 -12.26 12.01
CA SER A 665 -1.30 -12.83 13.21
C SER A 665 -0.18 -11.94 13.73
N LEU A 666 0.54 -11.23 12.86
CA LEU A 666 1.56 -10.25 13.24
C LEU A 666 0.98 -9.07 14.02
N PHE A 667 -0.22 -8.62 13.66
CA PHE A 667 -0.92 -7.56 14.41
C PHE A 667 -1.46 -8.10 15.74
N VAL A 668 -2.00 -9.31 15.74
CA VAL A 668 -2.43 -10.00 16.96
C VAL A 668 -1.25 -10.23 17.93
N ASP A 669 -0.08 -10.60 17.42
CA ASP A 669 1.13 -10.79 18.24
C ASP A 669 1.66 -9.47 18.79
N PHE A 670 1.46 -8.36 18.08
CA PHE A 670 1.64 -7.03 18.66
C PHE A 670 0.68 -6.80 19.83
N LEU A 671 -0.64 -7.02 19.64
CA LEU A 671 -1.65 -6.84 20.70
C LEU A 671 -1.34 -7.71 21.94
N LYS A 672 -0.95 -8.97 21.75
CA LYS A 672 -0.62 -9.90 22.85
C LYS A 672 0.51 -9.41 23.77
N LYS A 673 1.33 -8.43 23.37
CA LYS A 673 2.39 -7.90 24.24
C LYS A 673 1.85 -7.28 25.54
N ALA A 674 0.58 -6.86 25.55
CA ALA A 674 -0.07 -6.24 26.70
C ALA A 674 -1.11 -7.14 27.41
N LEU A 675 -1.30 -8.37 26.93
CA LEU A 675 -2.11 -9.42 27.57
C LEU A 675 -1.19 -10.38 28.34
#